data_AF-A0A7X6K7C5-F1
#
_entry.id   AF-A0A7X6K7C5-F1
#
_cell.length_a   1.000
_cell.length_b   1.000
_cell.length_c   1.000
_cell.angle_alpha   90.00
_cell.angle_beta   90.00
_cell.angle_gamma   90.00
#
_symmetry.space_group_name_H-M   'P 1'
#
loop_
_entity.id
_entity.type
_entity.pdbx_description
1 polymer ?
#
loop_
_entity_poly.entity_id
_entity_poly.type
_entity_poly.pdbx_seq_one_letter_code
_entity_poly.pdbx_strand_id
1 'polypeptide(L)'
;MPNPKSLLTRAKTRTERVLDPRSSAARRELHHLAVGQRGTVLTAGFTLAPELTPLALWAAAGGDALRLVPVDAVTGEETPHGRNFQAELPLEPLAARVPAAASGGEGAVLQLFLEVEAEAARLPRYSRGIRPAPQPGEPAADTAVVDAGDDFASFRTGLEAGRIGPALRYRAWLPLGRFLETTIGPLAPVAAGTSTLTPYVNRRGYLSLAVDRPLKPYNAIYVKKLSVAGGLLELTGRLVTRHGDAVRAQLVLLGRQTGRRYTAPAHLVFNAEATSRHYGLREYSVEATLDFSGIPTHELAEEDIVDLWLEVWDRVAAEPHKARIGRTRYVTRKLTRAGWQRRGDQTVCITPYYTFKAKNTSFHIEVIDTDAFDYLQQRTRIPLRNQRGLTGKPVWLVGERPYKAQDTGLAFFRYLRLNHPEIDAYYVMDPASPEARNLEGLGNVVAYRSREHFEVALKAERFIGSHHPDFLYPTRLPQFRRAAGGVKVFLQHGVMGTKWMVPNYGKKAPDFETDLFLVSSEREKEYIVSDFGYAPKDVKITGLSRFDTLFAGDVEVRRNQILVIPTWRDWLPDPALFTESEYYHAWKSFLTDPRLRRLSEEHQAEIVFCLHPNMQQFRHHFADAPVRVISQGEVDVQHLLKESALLVTDYSSVGFDFSFLDKPVLYYQFDRERFLGPQGSHLELDEELPGKIAFDRQRLLANLEEALASGCAMPPEYTRRARRFLKYRDQDNCRRIFEAVRAAKPAEPRVRRMVDPELGEKVAGRFRRSRYYFPAMQRMFKLVARTPMDKDLIVFESGLGKQYADSPRYIYEELLRRGDTRRKVWVYDRKLPVADPHTKVVKRLSPEYYWYLARAKYWVNNQNFPHYLRRRKDGVYIQTWHGTPLKRMLHDMDEVHGRTDGYIERVSQAVRQWSVLLSPSPYATAAFRSAFRYQGPVLEEGYPRNDVLALGKDTGAGRAVRAKLGIPADRKVVLYAPTFRDDQATGTGRFSFELPLDLERFHKRFGEDTVLLLRMHVLVAGRLSIPESASETVFDVSAYPEIQDLHLASDVLVTDYSSVFFDFAILQRPIIFYAYDLERYRDTLRGFYLDYGTDLPGPVVQTEEELFDAIEAAGGPDPDGRAKLAAFAAKYAPKDDGGAAGRVVDALL
;
A
#
# COMPACT_ATOMS: atom_id res chain seq x y z
N MET A 1 10.37 -46.04 -31.11
CA MET A 1 9.53 -45.34 -30.10
C MET A 1 10.25 -44.06 -29.67
N PRO A 2 9.63 -42.87 -29.74
CA PRO A 2 10.26 -41.64 -29.26
C PRO A 2 10.24 -41.59 -27.72
N ASN A 3 11.33 -41.08 -27.13
CA ASN A 3 11.53 -40.92 -25.69
C ASN A 3 10.44 -40.01 -25.06
N PRO A 4 9.70 -40.43 -24.02
CA PRO A 4 8.65 -39.63 -23.39
C PRO A 4 9.15 -38.28 -22.84
N LYS A 5 10.43 -38.19 -22.43
CA LYS A 5 11.06 -36.92 -22.01
C LYS A 5 11.15 -35.92 -23.17
N SER A 6 11.25 -36.36 -24.42
CA SER A 6 11.44 -35.46 -25.57
C SER A 6 10.20 -34.61 -25.91
N LEU A 7 8.99 -35.12 -25.65
CA LEU A 7 7.73 -34.38 -25.82
C LEU A 7 7.52 -33.33 -24.71
N LEU A 8 7.92 -33.66 -23.47
CA LEU A 8 7.82 -32.78 -22.30
C LEU A 8 8.86 -31.64 -22.27
N THR A 9 10.00 -31.80 -22.94
CA THR A 9 11.16 -30.89 -22.80
C THR A 9 11.08 -29.62 -23.68
N ARG A 10 10.21 -29.58 -24.71
CA ARG A 10 10.13 -28.44 -25.66
C ARG A 10 9.58 -27.12 -25.09
N ALA A 11 9.25 -27.05 -23.80
CA ALA A 11 8.51 -25.92 -23.22
C ALA A 11 9.25 -25.13 -22.12
N LYS A 12 10.59 -25.07 -22.13
CA LYS A 12 11.37 -24.62 -20.97
C LYS A 12 11.96 -23.20 -20.95
N THR A 13 11.74 -22.31 -21.93
CA THR A 13 12.36 -20.97 -21.85
C THR A 13 11.52 -19.86 -22.47
N ARG A 14 11.37 -18.75 -21.73
CA ARG A 14 10.52 -17.56 -22.00
C ARG A 14 9.02 -17.76 -21.70
N THR A 15 8.51 -18.99 -21.80
CA THR A 15 7.11 -19.36 -21.53
C THR A 15 6.75 -19.39 -20.04
N GLU A 16 7.66 -19.59 -19.10
CA GLU A 16 7.28 -19.65 -17.67
C GLU A 16 6.80 -18.31 -17.07
N ARG A 17 7.06 -17.17 -17.72
CA ARG A 17 6.38 -15.89 -17.39
C ARG A 17 4.98 -15.76 -17.99
N VAL A 18 4.68 -16.60 -18.99
CA VAL A 18 3.38 -16.77 -19.63
C VAL A 18 2.49 -17.74 -18.83
N LEU A 19 3.05 -18.45 -17.84
CA LEU A 19 2.39 -19.55 -17.11
C LEU A 19 1.69 -19.16 -15.80
N ASP A 20 1.45 -17.87 -15.58
CA ASP A 20 0.35 -17.49 -14.68
C ASP A 20 -0.96 -17.77 -15.44
N PRO A 21 -1.95 -18.53 -14.93
CA PRO A 21 -3.28 -18.58 -15.53
C PRO A 21 -3.94 -17.18 -15.66
N ARG A 22 -3.37 -16.16 -14.99
CA ARG A 22 -3.67 -14.73 -15.10
C ARG A 22 -2.73 -13.97 -16.04
N SER A 23 -1.68 -14.58 -16.60
CA SER A 23 -0.79 -13.97 -17.60
C SER A 23 -1.56 -13.70 -18.87
N SER A 24 -1.28 -12.60 -19.58
CA SER A 24 -1.99 -12.14 -20.78
C SER A 24 -1.54 -12.81 -22.09
N ALA A 25 -0.97 -14.01 -22.09
CA ALA A 25 -0.59 -14.69 -23.33
C ALA A 25 -1.65 -15.67 -23.87
N ALA A 26 -1.70 -15.82 -25.20
CA ALA A 26 -2.64 -16.68 -25.88
C ALA A 26 -2.32 -18.18 -25.67
N ARG A 27 -3.34 -19.02 -25.82
CA ARG A 27 -3.24 -20.48 -25.66
C ARG A 27 -2.95 -21.11 -27.02
N ARG A 28 -1.86 -21.89 -27.14
CA ARG A 28 -1.42 -22.40 -28.45
C ARG A 28 -2.35 -23.47 -29.02
N GLU A 29 -3.08 -24.13 -28.14
CA GLU A 29 -4.00 -25.22 -28.43
C GLU A 29 -5.39 -24.71 -28.83
N LEU A 30 -5.65 -23.41 -28.64
CA LEU A 30 -6.92 -22.73 -28.91
C LEU A 30 -6.69 -21.67 -30.00
N HIS A 31 -7.08 -21.98 -31.23
CA HIS A 31 -6.68 -21.21 -32.40
C HIS A 31 -7.59 -20.01 -32.65
N HIS A 32 -8.87 -20.26 -32.92
CA HIS A 32 -9.83 -19.22 -33.25
C HIS A 32 -11.09 -19.37 -32.41
N LEU A 33 -11.67 -18.27 -31.96
CA LEU A 33 -12.99 -18.21 -31.32
C LEU A 33 -13.81 -17.12 -32.01
N ALA A 34 -14.93 -17.49 -32.61
CA ALA A 34 -15.95 -16.59 -33.15
C ALA A 34 -17.19 -16.66 -32.27
N VAL A 35 -17.57 -15.53 -31.66
CA VAL A 35 -18.79 -15.41 -30.88
C VAL A 35 -19.76 -14.50 -31.61
N GLY A 36 -21.00 -14.91 -31.77
CA GLY A 36 -22.08 -14.10 -32.34
C GLY A 36 -23.37 -14.26 -31.53
N GLN A 37 -24.33 -13.36 -31.73
CA GLN A 37 -25.64 -13.44 -31.09
C GLN A 37 -26.72 -13.13 -32.13
N ARG A 38 -27.76 -13.96 -32.19
CA ARG A 38 -28.95 -13.76 -33.03
C ARG A 38 -30.19 -13.89 -32.16
N GLY A 39 -30.86 -12.78 -31.89
CA GLY A 39 -31.98 -12.73 -30.94
C GLY A 39 -31.54 -13.21 -29.56
N THR A 40 -32.18 -14.27 -29.06
CA THR A 40 -31.93 -14.84 -27.73
C THR A 40 -30.93 -16.01 -27.74
N VAL A 41 -30.30 -16.30 -28.89
CA VAL A 41 -29.32 -17.39 -29.03
C VAL A 41 -27.91 -16.81 -29.21
N LEU A 42 -26.96 -17.29 -28.40
CA LEU A 42 -25.54 -16.98 -28.48
C LEU A 42 -24.80 -18.13 -29.17
N THR A 43 -24.13 -17.86 -30.29
CA THR A 43 -23.34 -18.86 -31.03
C THR A 43 -21.86 -18.69 -30.71
N ALA A 44 -21.19 -19.79 -30.38
CA ALA A 44 -19.74 -19.84 -30.20
C ALA A 44 -19.14 -20.88 -31.15
N GLY A 45 -18.51 -20.42 -32.23
CA GLY A 45 -17.69 -21.23 -33.12
C GLY A 45 -16.23 -21.18 -32.68
N PHE A 46 -15.53 -22.32 -32.63
CA PHE A 46 -14.13 -22.34 -32.19
C PHE A 46 -13.31 -23.41 -32.89
N THR A 47 -12.02 -23.12 -33.07
CA THR A 47 -11.02 -24.00 -33.67
C THR A 47 -10.06 -24.49 -32.59
N LEU A 48 -10.00 -25.81 -32.41
CA LEU A 48 -9.15 -26.47 -31.42
C LEU A 48 -8.07 -27.29 -32.11
N ALA A 49 -6.95 -27.48 -31.41
CA ALA A 49 -5.93 -28.44 -31.85
C ALA A 49 -6.55 -29.84 -32.07
N PRO A 50 -6.10 -30.62 -33.07
CA PRO A 50 -6.71 -31.90 -33.44
C PRO A 50 -6.80 -32.92 -32.30
N GLU A 51 -5.93 -32.79 -31.29
CA GLU A 51 -5.88 -33.67 -30.12
C GLU A 51 -6.93 -33.35 -29.05
N LEU A 52 -7.69 -32.25 -29.19
CA LEU A 52 -8.75 -31.85 -28.27
C LEU A 52 -10.12 -32.16 -28.86
N THR A 53 -10.90 -32.99 -28.18
CA THR A 53 -12.30 -33.26 -28.52
C THR A 53 -13.23 -32.50 -27.55
N PRO A 54 -13.95 -31.45 -27.99
CA PRO A 54 -14.90 -30.77 -27.12
C PRO A 54 -16.15 -31.62 -26.90
N LEU A 55 -16.74 -31.53 -25.71
CA LEU A 55 -17.91 -32.31 -25.30
C LEU A 55 -19.14 -31.44 -25.03
N ALA A 56 -18.97 -30.35 -24.29
CA ALA A 56 -20.07 -29.48 -23.86
C ALA A 56 -19.58 -28.10 -23.42
N LEU A 57 -20.48 -27.12 -23.44
CA LEU A 57 -20.32 -25.85 -22.74
C LEU A 57 -20.93 -25.92 -21.33
N TRP A 58 -20.26 -25.27 -20.39
CA TRP A 58 -20.64 -25.19 -18.98
C TRP A 58 -20.63 -23.74 -18.51
N ALA A 59 -21.50 -23.39 -17.56
CA ALA A 59 -21.44 -22.15 -16.79
C ALA A 59 -21.13 -22.49 -15.32
N ALA A 60 -20.27 -21.71 -14.65
CA ALA A 60 -20.02 -21.90 -13.23
C ALA A 60 -19.96 -20.57 -12.45
N ALA A 61 -20.46 -20.62 -11.21
CA ALA A 61 -20.40 -19.56 -10.21
C ALA A 61 -20.39 -20.15 -8.80
N GLY A 62 -19.59 -19.59 -7.88
CA GLY A 62 -19.66 -19.95 -6.46
C GLY A 62 -19.25 -21.38 -6.05
N GLY A 63 -18.95 -22.28 -6.98
CA GLY A 63 -18.72 -23.71 -6.70
C GLY A 63 -19.68 -24.61 -7.48
N ASP A 64 -20.83 -24.07 -7.86
CA ASP A 64 -21.83 -24.75 -8.70
C ASP A 64 -21.48 -24.63 -10.18
N ALA A 65 -21.72 -25.71 -10.93
CA ALA A 65 -21.51 -25.78 -12.37
C ALA A 65 -22.73 -26.38 -13.08
N LEU A 66 -23.18 -25.69 -14.12
CA LEU A 66 -24.34 -26.04 -14.92
C LEU A 66 -23.90 -26.42 -16.33
N ARG A 67 -24.22 -27.64 -16.76
CA ARG A 67 -24.05 -28.06 -18.16
C ARG A 67 -25.08 -27.33 -19.02
N LEU A 68 -24.61 -26.63 -20.04
CA LEU A 68 -25.43 -25.78 -20.89
C LEU A 68 -25.93 -26.53 -22.12
N VAL A 69 -25.02 -26.85 -23.03
CA VAL A 69 -25.31 -27.43 -24.35
C VAL A 69 -24.17 -28.35 -24.80
N PRO A 70 -24.44 -29.40 -25.58
CA PRO A 70 -23.39 -30.17 -26.25
C PRO A 70 -22.66 -29.30 -27.28
N VAL A 71 -21.45 -29.73 -27.68
CA VAL A 71 -20.69 -29.11 -28.76
C VAL A 71 -20.72 -30.03 -29.97
N ASP A 72 -21.16 -29.48 -31.10
CA ASP A 72 -21.25 -30.23 -32.35
C ASP A 72 -20.09 -29.90 -33.28
N ALA A 73 -19.63 -30.89 -34.04
CA ALA A 73 -18.64 -30.68 -35.09
C ALA A 73 -19.29 -29.94 -36.27
N VAL A 74 -18.62 -28.89 -36.76
CA VAL A 74 -19.04 -28.23 -37.99
C VAL A 74 -18.46 -29.04 -39.14
N THR A 75 -19.30 -29.38 -40.13
CA THR A 75 -19.01 -30.26 -41.27
C THR A 75 -17.55 -30.22 -41.77
N GLY A 76 -16.76 -31.24 -41.42
CA GLY A 76 -15.69 -31.86 -42.21
C GLY A 76 -14.39 -31.12 -42.56
N GLU A 77 -14.29 -29.78 -42.51
CA GLU A 77 -13.06 -29.10 -42.96
C GLU A 77 -11.99 -29.04 -41.86
N GLU A 78 -11.03 -29.97 -41.89
CA GLU A 78 -9.77 -29.85 -41.16
C GLU A 78 -8.98 -28.67 -41.72
N THR A 79 -8.76 -27.65 -40.89
CA THR A 79 -7.85 -26.56 -41.23
C THR A 79 -6.41 -26.98 -40.94
N PRO A 80 -5.37 -26.36 -41.56
CA PRO A 80 -3.96 -26.60 -41.22
C PRO A 80 -3.61 -26.35 -39.75
N HIS A 81 -4.54 -25.77 -38.99
CA HIS A 81 -4.36 -25.31 -37.61
C HIS A 81 -5.31 -25.99 -36.62
N GLY A 82 -6.23 -26.88 -37.03
CA GLY A 82 -7.16 -27.55 -36.11
C GLY A 82 -8.53 -27.89 -36.69
N ARG A 83 -9.42 -28.39 -35.82
CA ARG A 83 -10.81 -28.76 -36.15
C ARG A 83 -11.79 -27.70 -35.66
N ASN A 84 -12.83 -27.46 -36.46
CA ASN A 84 -13.86 -26.46 -36.18
C ASN A 84 -15.07 -27.08 -35.48
N PHE A 85 -15.56 -26.38 -34.47
CA PHE A 85 -16.70 -26.78 -33.65
C PHE A 85 -17.62 -25.60 -33.44
N GLN A 86 -18.89 -25.87 -33.15
CA GLN A 86 -19.88 -24.85 -32.85
C GLN A 86 -20.75 -25.30 -31.67
N ALA A 87 -21.14 -24.32 -30.86
CA ALA A 87 -22.14 -24.48 -29.83
C ALA A 87 -23.13 -23.32 -29.90
N GLU A 88 -24.41 -23.62 -29.73
CA GLU A 88 -25.48 -22.64 -29.68
C GLU A 88 -26.11 -22.64 -28.30
N LEU A 89 -26.08 -21.49 -27.65
CA LEU A 89 -26.54 -21.31 -26.28
C LEU A 89 -27.82 -20.46 -26.26
N PRO A 90 -29.00 -21.06 -26.04
CA PRO A 90 -30.24 -20.30 -25.85
C PRO A 90 -30.21 -19.61 -24.48
N LEU A 91 -30.22 -18.27 -24.47
CA LEU A 91 -30.04 -17.45 -23.27
C LEU A 91 -31.31 -17.34 -22.42
N GLU A 92 -32.50 -17.37 -23.03
CA GLU A 92 -33.79 -17.30 -22.33
C GLU A 92 -34.03 -18.51 -21.40
N PRO A 93 -33.93 -19.78 -21.85
CA PRO A 93 -34.07 -20.93 -20.96
C PRO A 93 -32.97 -21.02 -19.91
N LEU A 94 -31.78 -20.48 -20.22
CA LEU A 94 -30.68 -20.44 -19.27
C LEU A 94 -31.02 -19.52 -18.10
N ALA A 95 -31.61 -18.35 -18.35
CA ALA A 95 -32.00 -17.41 -17.32
C ALA A 95 -32.91 -18.02 -16.25
N ALA A 96 -33.88 -18.84 -16.68
CA ALA A 96 -34.81 -19.53 -15.79
C ALA A 96 -34.14 -20.62 -14.92
N ARG A 97 -32.94 -21.09 -15.30
CA ARG A 97 -32.19 -22.15 -14.61
C ARG A 97 -31.09 -21.63 -13.69
N VAL A 98 -30.80 -20.33 -13.71
CA VAL A 98 -29.80 -19.74 -12.81
C VAL A 98 -30.45 -19.54 -11.44
N PRO A 99 -29.92 -20.12 -10.35
CA PRO A 99 -30.54 -20.03 -9.04
C PRO A 99 -30.71 -18.58 -8.57
N ALA A 100 -31.88 -18.26 -8.00
CA ALA A 100 -32.12 -17.02 -7.27
C ALA A 100 -31.14 -16.86 -6.07
N ALA A 101 -30.47 -17.93 -5.62
CA ALA A 101 -29.52 -17.91 -4.50
C ALA A 101 -28.19 -17.16 -4.80
N ALA A 102 -27.96 -16.68 -6.02
CA ALA A 102 -26.78 -15.87 -6.36
C ALA A 102 -27.01 -14.34 -6.21
N SER A 103 -28.21 -13.90 -5.81
CA SER A 103 -28.60 -12.49 -5.69
C SER A 103 -28.56 -11.98 -4.24
N GLY A 104 -27.35 -11.85 -3.68
CA GLY A 104 -27.14 -10.90 -2.59
C GLY A 104 -27.22 -9.47 -3.14
N GLY A 105 -28.42 -8.98 -3.49
CA GLY A 105 -28.74 -7.60 -3.92
C GLY A 105 -28.04 -7.03 -5.18
N GLU A 106 -26.85 -7.50 -5.56
CA GLU A 106 -25.96 -6.88 -6.58
C GLU A 106 -25.86 -7.67 -7.91
N GLY A 107 -26.63 -8.76 -8.07
CA GLY A 107 -26.61 -9.64 -9.25
C GLY A 107 -25.36 -10.55 -9.35
N ALA A 108 -25.38 -11.51 -10.30
CA ALA A 108 -24.39 -12.58 -10.40
C ALA A 108 -23.53 -12.54 -11.68
N VAL A 109 -22.40 -13.24 -11.68
CA VAL A 109 -21.54 -13.42 -12.86
C VAL A 109 -21.21 -14.90 -13.05
N LEU A 110 -21.59 -15.44 -14.21
CA LEU A 110 -21.31 -16.82 -14.61
C LEU A 110 -20.14 -16.85 -15.60
N GLN A 111 -19.10 -17.62 -15.30
CA GLN A 111 -17.99 -17.84 -16.22
C GLN A 111 -18.30 -19.04 -17.11
N LEU A 112 -18.11 -18.90 -18.43
CA LEU A 112 -18.28 -20.00 -19.38
C LEU A 112 -17.01 -20.85 -19.47
N PHE A 113 -17.20 -22.16 -19.59
CA PHE A 113 -16.16 -23.18 -19.75
C PHE A 113 -16.50 -24.12 -20.90
N LEU A 114 -15.47 -24.59 -21.60
CA LEU A 114 -15.52 -25.64 -22.59
C LEU A 114 -14.98 -26.92 -21.95
N GLU A 115 -15.80 -27.96 -21.89
CA GLU A 115 -15.35 -29.30 -21.51
C GLU A 115 -14.69 -29.96 -22.72
N VAL A 116 -13.46 -30.45 -22.54
CA VAL A 116 -12.68 -31.13 -23.57
C VAL A 116 -12.20 -32.48 -23.06
N GLU A 117 -12.04 -33.42 -23.98
CA GLU A 117 -11.42 -34.73 -23.79
C GLU A 117 -10.15 -34.83 -24.63
N ALA A 118 -9.05 -35.28 -24.02
CA ALA A 118 -7.76 -35.43 -24.69
C ALA A 118 -6.90 -36.50 -23.98
N GLU A 119 -5.84 -36.96 -24.66
CA GLU A 119 -4.78 -37.72 -23.98
C GLU A 119 -4.11 -36.86 -22.89
N ALA A 120 -3.67 -37.50 -21.80
CA ALA A 120 -3.09 -36.84 -20.64
C ALA A 120 -1.88 -35.95 -21.01
N ALA A 121 -1.05 -36.41 -21.94
CA ALA A 121 0.10 -35.64 -22.43
C ALA A 121 -0.27 -34.42 -23.31
N ARG A 122 -1.53 -34.34 -23.77
CA ARG A 122 -2.03 -33.32 -24.70
C ARG A 122 -3.02 -32.36 -24.04
N LEU A 123 -3.38 -32.57 -22.77
CA LEU A 123 -4.25 -31.64 -22.04
C LEU A 123 -3.61 -30.25 -21.91
N PRO A 124 -4.37 -29.16 -22.20
CA PRO A 124 -3.83 -27.81 -22.11
C PRO A 124 -3.53 -27.37 -20.68
N ARG A 125 -2.52 -26.51 -20.52
CA ARG A 125 -2.01 -26.08 -19.20
C ARG A 125 -2.97 -25.28 -18.32
N TYR A 126 -4.13 -24.94 -18.84
CA TYR A 126 -5.15 -24.11 -18.20
C TYR A 126 -6.41 -24.90 -17.83
N SER A 127 -6.36 -26.21 -18.02
CA SER A 127 -7.41 -27.16 -17.65
C SER A 127 -7.67 -27.15 -16.14
N ARG A 128 -8.94 -27.34 -15.79
CA ARG A 128 -9.46 -27.47 -14.41
C ARG A 128 -10.40 -28.65 -14.33
N GLY A 129 -10.62 -29.18 -13.12
CA GLY A 129 -11.53 -30.32 -12.92
C GLY A 129 -11.12 -31.51 -13.81
N ILE A 130 -9.83 -31.84 -13.77
CA ILE A 130 -9.24 -32.87 -14.63
C ILE A 130 -9.64 -34.23 -14.08
N ARG A 131 -10.38 -35.01 -14.86
CA ARG A 131 -10.90 -36.33 -14.45
C ARG A 131 -10.69 -37.37 -15.55
N PRO A 132 -10.48 -38.65 -15.20
CA PRO A 132 -10.39 -39.71 -16.21
C PRO A 132 -11.60 -39.71 -17.14
N ALA A 133 -11.39 -39.95 -18.43
CA ALA A 133 -12.49 -40.15 -19.36
C ALA A 133 -13.02 -41.60 -19.22
N PRO A 134 -14.35 -41.82 -19.22
CA PRO A 134 -14.91 -43.16 -19.14
C PRO A 134 -14.53 -44.01 -20.37
N GLN A 135 -14.28 -45.30 -20.17
CA GLN A 135 -14.00 -46.22 -21.29
C GLN A 135 -15.26 -46.50 -22.12
N PRO A 136 -15.13 -46.77 -23.43
CA PRO A 136 -16.28 -47.10 -24.27
C PRO A 136 -16.96 -48.39 -23.77
N GLY A 137 -18.21 -48.28 -23.29
CA GLY A 137 -19.04 -49.42 -22.88
C GLY A 137 -19.15 -49.67 -21.37
N GLU A 138 -18.44 -48.92 -20.51
CA GLU A 138 -18.66 -48.94 -19.06
C GLU A 138 -19.63 -47.83 -18.63
N PRO A 139 -20.59 -48.09 -17.71
CA PRO A 139 -21.33 -47.02 -17.06
C PRO A 139 -20.35 -46.13 -16.28
N ALA A 140 -20.65 -44.82 -16.19
CA ALA A 140 -19.85 -43.88 -15.43
C ALA A 140 -19.86 -44.26 -13.94
N ALA A 141 -18.95 -45.13 -13.52
CA ALA A 141 -18.76 -45.53 -12.15
C ALA A 141 -17.90 -44.48 -11.43
N ASP A 142 -18.28 -44.16 -10.19
CA ASP A 142 -17.46 -43.44 -9.20
C ASP A 142 -16.27 -44.31 -8.75
N THR A 143 -15.40 -44.71 -9.68
CA THR A 143 -14.24 -45.55 -9.38
C THR A 143 -12.97 -44.72 -9.20
N ALA A 144 -12.45 -44.83 -7.98
CA ALA A 144 -11.07 -44.65 -7.54
C ALA A 144 -10.28 -43.50 -8.21
N VAL A 145 -10.45 -42.32 -7.64
CA VAL A 145 -9.61 -41.13 -7.86
C VAL A 145 -8.14 -41.48 -7.55
N VAL A 146 -7.33 -41.65 -8.59
CA VAL A 146 -5.91 -41.28 -8.47
C VAL A 146 -5.94 -39.78 -8.27
N ASP A 147 -5.46 -39.31 -7.12
CA ASP A 147 -5.42 -37.91 -6.67
C ASP A 147 -4.62 -37.02 -7.65
N ALA A 148 -5.22 -36.76 -8.80
CA ALA A 148 -4.81 -35.80 -9.78
C ALA A 148 -5.53 -34.51 -9.41
N GLY A 149 -5.02 -33.83 -8.37
CA GLY A 149 -5.67 -32.68 -7.77
C GLY A 149 -6.26 -31.68 -8.76
N ASP A 150 -7.26 -30.91 -8.33
CA ASP A 150 -8.11 -30.03 -9.15
C ASP A 150 -7.39 -29.05 -10.10
N ASP A 151 -6.07 -28.87 -9.93
CA ASP A 151 -5.23 -28.01 -10.74
C ASP A 151 -4.25 -28.76 -11.67
N PHE A 152 -3.97 -28.13 -12.81
CA PHE A 152 -3.09 -28.68 -13.83
C PHE A 152 -1.65 -28.93 -13.35
N ALA A 153 -1.18 -28.26 -12.29
CA ALA A 153 0.19 -28.41 -11.81
C ALA A 153 0.37 -29.78 -11.16
N SER A 154 -0.58 -30.19 -10.30
CA SER A 154 -0.61 -31.52 -9.67
C SER A 154 -0.77 -32.63 -10.71
N PHE A 155 -1.70 -32.47 -11.64
CA PHE A 155 -1.87 -33.39 -12.78
C PHE A 155 -0.57 -33.56 -13.58
N ARG A 156 0.11 -32.46 -13.90
CA ARG A 156 1.37 -32.49 -14.64
C ARG A 156 2.49 -33.16 -13.86
N THR A 157 2.58 -32.93 -12.55
CA THR A 157 3.55 -33.63 -11.70
C THR A 157 3.31 -35.13 -11.70
N GLY A 158 2.04 -35.58 -11.67
CA GLY A 158 1.68 -37.00 -11.82
C GLY A 158 2.12 -37.59 -13.16
N LEU A 159 1.92 -36.85 -14.27
CA LEU A 159 2.37 -37.22 -15.61
C LEU A 159 3.91 -37.30 -15.72
N GLU A 160 4.62 -36.32 -15.18
CA GLU A 160 6.10 -36.26 -15.20
C GLU A 160 6.74 -37.34 -14.30
N ALA A 161 6.07 -37.70 -13.20
CA ALA A 161 6.47 -38.78 -12.31
C ALA A 161 6.11 -40.20 -12.83
N GLY A 162 5.41 -40.29 -13.97
CA GLY A 162 4.97 -41.56 -14.56
C GLY A 162 3.78 -42.22 -13.83
N ARG A 163 3.15 -41.53 -12.87
CA ARG A 163 1.94 -41.99 -12.17
C ARG A 163 0.69 -41.89 -13.04
N ILE A 164 0.69 -40.96 -14.00
CA ILE A 164 -0.38 -40.81 -15.01
C ILE A 164 0.19 -41.26 -16.35
N GLY A 165 -0.45 -42.26 -16.97
CA GLY A 165 -0.07 -42.73 -18.30
C GLY A 165 -0.30 -41.64 -19.36
N PRO A 166 0.69 -41.31 -20.20
CA PRO A 166 0.59 -40.17 -21.13
C PRO A 166 -0.48 -40.33 -22.21
N ALA A 167 -0.87 -41.57 -22.55
CA ALA A 167 -1.90 -41.90 -23.52
C ALA A 167 -3.30 -42.11 -22.91
N LEU A 168 -3.44 -42.06 -21.57
CA LEU A 168 -4.74 -42.17 -20.92
C LEU A 168 -5.59 -40.94 -21.26
N ARG A 169 -6.88 -41.13 -21.51
CA ARG A 169 -7.79 -40.02 -21.84
C ARG A 169 -8.37 -39.40 -20.58
N TYR A 170 -8.43 -38.08 -20.57
CA TYR A 170 -8.96 -37.29 -19.47
C TYR A 170 -9.91 -36.22 -20.02
N ARG A 171 -10.94 -35.90 -19.23
CA ARG A 171 -11.82 -34.74 -19.42
C ARG A 171 -11.36 -33.60 -18.54
N ALA A 172 -11.49 -32.38 -19.04
CA ALA A 172 -11.18 -31.18 -18.28
C ALA A 172 -11.97 -29.96 -18.77
N TRP A 173 -12.07 -28.94 -17.93
CA TRP A 173 -12.71 -27.67 -18.25
C TRP A 173 -11.69 -26.59 -18.60
N LEU A 174 -11.93 -25.91 -19.73
CA LEU A 174 -11.16 -24.77 -20.19
C LEU A 174 -12.03 -23.51 -20.14
N PRO A 175 -11.61 -22.43 -19.44
CA PRO A 175 -12.37 -21.18 -19.47
C PRO A 175 -12.50 -20.66 -20.92
N LEU A 176 -13.72 -20.37 -21.37
CA LEU A 176 -13.99 -19.99 -22.75
C LEU A 176 -13.49 -18.57 -23.04
N GLY A 177 -12.42 -18.46 -23.82
CA GLY A 177 -11.80 -17.20 -24.22
C GLY A 177 -10.28 -17.29 -24.28
N ARG A 178 -9.65 -16.20 -24.74
CA ARG A 178 -8.19 -16.09 -24.90
C ARG A 178 -7.56 -17.07 -25.89
N PHE A 179 -8.26 -17.27 -27.00
CA PHE A 179 -7.75 -17.99 -28.18
C PHE A 179 -6.67 -17.12 -28.86
N LEU A 180 -5.87 -17.71 -29.76
CA LEU A 180 -4.87 -16.94 -30.53
C LEU A 180 -5.52 -15.79 -31.30
N GLU A 181 -6.69 -16.06 -31.86
CA GLU A 181 -7.56 -15.10 -32.53
C GLU A 181 -8.97 -15.21 -31.95
N THR A 182 -9.61 -14.08 -31.69
CA THR A 182 -10.95 -14.03 -31.09
C THR A 182 -11.79 -12.93 -31.70
N THR A 183 -12.79 -13.33 -32.49
CA THR A 183 -13.76 -12.45 -33.11
C THR A 183 -15.04 -12.48 -32.29
N ILE A 184 -15.57 -11.30 -31.94
CA ILE A 184 -16.81 -11.19 -31.17
C ILE A 184 -17.74 -10.27 -31.96
N GLY A 185 -18.97 -10.73 -32.21
CA GLY A 185 -20.04 -9.95 -32.82
C GLY A 185 -20.67 -8.98 -31.81
N PRO A 186 -21.69 -8.22 -32.21
CA PRO A 186 -22.47 -7.43 -31.26
C PRO A 186 -23.15 -8.37 -30.26
N LEU A 187 -23.05 -8.04 -28.97
CA LEU A 187 -23.68 -8.76 -27.87
C LEU A 187 -24.68 -7.84 -27.18
N ALA A 188 -25.88 -8.34 -26.91
CA ALA A 188 -26.98 -7.57 -26.34
C ALA A 188 -27.59 -8.27 -25.12
N PRO A 189 -28.06 -7.51 -24.11
CA PRO A 189 -28.84 -8.07 -23.01
C PRO A 189 -30.08 -8.80 -23.52
N VAL A 190 -30.42 -9.93 -22.90
CA VAL A 190 -31.62 -10.71 -23.17
C VAL A 190 -32.46 -10.74 -21.89
N ALA A 191 -33.72 -10.29 -21.99
CA ALA A 191 -34.68 -10.37 -20.91
C ALA A 191 -35.29 -11.78 -20.87
N ALA A 192 -35.47 -12.33 -19.68
CA ALA A 192 -36.09 -13.64 -19.48
C ALA A 192 -36.81 -13.69 -18.12
N GLY A 193 -38.13 -13.56 -18.16
CA GLY A 193 -38.93 -13.37 -16.95
C GLY A 193 -38.61 -12.02 -16.28
N THR A 194 -38.34 -12.04 -14.97
CA THR A 194 -37.91 -10.86 -14.19
C THR A 194 -36.41 -10.59 -14.25
N SER A 195 -35.64 -11.46 -14.89
CA SER A 195 -34.18 -11.38 -14.93
C SER A 195 -33.65 -10.97 -16.31
N THR A 196 -32.47 -10.34 -16.32
CA THR A 196 -31.74 -9.94 -17.52
C THR A 196 -30.38 -10.62 -17.56
N LEU A 197 -30.08 -11.30 -18.68
CA LEU A 197 -28.76 -11.88 -18.94
C LEU A 197 -28.00 -11.03 -19.94
N THR A 198 -26.78 -10.63 -19.59
CA THR A 198 -25.91 -9.88 -20.48
C THR A 198 -24.63 -10.66 -20.79
N PRO A 199 -24.44 -11.18 -22.01
CA PRO A 199 -23.18 -11.79 -22.43
C PRO A 199 -22.11 -10.72 -22.64
N TYR A 200 -20.90 -10.95 -22.15
CA TYR A 200 -19.79 -10.01 -22.26
C TYR A 200 -18.41 -10.66 -22.11
N VAL A 201 -17.36 -9.94 -22.51
CA VAL A 201 -15.97 -10.33 -22.21
C VAL A 201 -15.48 -9.65 -20.95
N ASN A 202 -15.07 -10.46 -19.97
CA ASN A 202 -14.60 -9.95 -18.69
C ASN A 202 -13.18 -9.35 -18.77
N ARG A 203 -12.70 -8.82 -17.64
CA ARG A 203 -11.40 -8.12 -17.57
C ARG A 203 -10.19 -8.95 -18.00
N ARG A 204 -10.32 -10.28 -18.01
CA ARG A 204 -9.26 -11.23 -18.32
C ARG A 204 -9.35 -11.76 -19.77
N GLY A 205 -10.34 -11.33 -20.56
CA GLY A 205 -10.51 -11.81 -21.93
C GLY A 205 -11.29 -13.13 -22.04
N TYR A 206 -12.11 -13.46 -21.03
CA TYR A 206 -12.99 -14.63 -21.05
C TYR A 206 -14.45 -14.22 -21.27
N LEU A 207 -15.20 -15.03 -22.03
CA LEU A 207 -16.63 -14.86 -22.22
C LEU A 207 -17.36 -15.22 -20.92
N SER A 208 -18.30 -14.38 -20.51
CA SER A 208 -19.04 -14.50 -19.25
C SER A 208 -20.47 -13.98 -19.44
N LEU A 209 -21.36 -14.38 -18.54
CA LEU A 209 -22.74 -13.91 -18.48
C LEU A 209 -22.95 -13.16 -17.18
N ALA A 210 -23.45 -11.93 -17.24
CA ALA A 210 -23.92 -11.19 -16.08
C ALA A 210 -25.44 -11.40 -15.93
N VAL A 211 -25.91 -11.68 -14.72
CA VAL A 211 -27.32 -11.91 -14.40
C VAL A 211 -27.77 -10.81 -13.45
N ASP A 212 -28.74 -10.00 -13.85
CA ASP A 212 -29.28 -8.87 -13.08
C ASP A 212 -28.21 -7.91 -12.54
N ARG A 213 -27.09 -7.84 -13.26
CA ARG A 213 -25.91 -7.07 -12.86
C ARG A 213 -25.55 -6.05 -13.93
N PRO A 214 -25.61 -4.73 -13.62
CA PRO A 214 -25.19 -3.71 -14.56
C PRO A 214 -23.68 -3.81 -14.81
N LEU A 215 -23.28 -3.82 -16.08
CA LEU A 215 -21.88 -3.87 -16.47
C LEU A 215 -21.28 -2.47 -16.44
N LYS A 216 -20.36 -2.23 -15.50
CA LYS A 216 -19.62 -0.95 -15.46
C LYS A 216 -18.81 -0.77 -16.74
N PRO A 217 -18.99 0.33 -17.50
CA PRO A 217 -18.22 0.60 -18.70
C PRO A 217 -16.72 0.55 -18.43
N TYR A 218 -15.98 0.01 -19.40
CA TYR A 218 -14.52 -0.05 -19.32
C TYR A 218 -13.90 0.54 -20.56
N ASN A 219 -13.05 1.54 -20.32
CA ASN A 219 -12.37 2.28 -21.35
C ASN A 219 -10.93 2.50 -20.90
N ALA A 220 -9.98 1.97 -21.66
CA ALA A 220 -8.57 2.22 -21.44
C ALA A 220 -7.98 2.92 -22.64
N ILE A 221 -7.54 4.15 -22.43
CA ILE A 221 -6.93 4.98 -23.48
C ILE A 221 -5.42 4.92 -23.32
N TYR A 222 -4.72 4.65 -24.41
CA TYR A 222 -3.27 4.67 -24.47
C TYR A 222 -2.83 5.72 -25.48
N VAL A 223 -2.23 6.79 -24.97
CA VAL A 223 -1.72 7.88 -25.81
C VAL A 223 -0.43 7.45 -26.50
N LYS A 224 -0.42 7.52 -27.84
CA LYS A 224 0.73 7.22 -28.71
C LYS A 224 1.50 8.52 -29.01
N LYS A 225 0.80 9.53 -29.54
CA LYS A 225 1.32 10.88 -29.81
C LYS A 225 0.44 11.89 -29.07
N LEU A 226 1.08 12.91 -28.52
CA LEU A 226 0.42 14.08 -27.96
C LEU A 226 1.28 15.28 -28.35
N SER A 227 0.67 16.26 -29.01
CA SER A 227 1.35 17.46 -29.48
C SER A 227 0.51 18.69 -29.14
N VAL A 228 1.19 19.77 -28.79
CA VAL A 228 0.57 21.09 -28.63
C VAL A 228 1.42 22.07 -29.42
N ALA A 229 0.90 22.58 -30.53
CA ALA A 229 1.63 23.47 -31.43
C ALA A 229 0.68 24.44 -32.13
N GLY A 230 1.02 25.73 -32.16
CA GLY A 230 0.23 26.76 -32.85
C GLY A 230 -1.24 26.84 -32.38
N GLY A 231 -1.48 26.67 -31.07
CA GLY A 231 -2.83 26.60 -30.50
C GLY A 231 -3.58 25.28 -30.73
N LEU A 232 -3.04 24.34 -31.52
CA LEU A 232 -3.67 23.04 -31.77
C LEU A 232 -3.15 21.97 -30.80
N LEU A 233 -4.08 21.28 -30.13
CA LEU A 233 -3.82 20.07 -29.37
C LEU A 233 -4.18 18.85 -30.21
N GLU A 234 -3.17 18.09 -30.61
CA GLU A 234 -3.35 16.82 -31.32
C GLU A 234 -3.13 15.64 -30.37
N LEU A 235 -4.08 14.72 -30.37
CA LEU A 235 -3.99 13.44 -29.66
C LEU A 235 -4.17 12.30 -30.65
N THR A 236 -3.20 11.38 -30.68
CA THR A 236 -3.39 10.08 -31.31
C THR A 236 -3.08 8.95 -30.34
N GLY A 237 -3.90 7.91 -30.38
CA GLY A 237 -3.79 6.82 -29.44
C GLY A 237 -4.64 5.63 -29.83
N ARG A 238 -4.90 4.78 -28.84
CA ARG A 238 -5.83 3.67 -28.95
C ARG A 238 -6.78 3.65 -27.77
N LEU A 239 -8.04 3.37 -28.03
CA LEU A 239 -9.09 3.11 -27.05
C LEU A 239 -9.35 1.62 -27.02
N VAL A 240 -9.38 1.05 -25.83
CA VAL A 240 -9.80 -0.35 -25.63
C VAL A 240 -11.10 -0.33 -24.83
N THR A 241 -12.16 -0.88 -25.42
CA THR A 241 -13.46 -1.08 -24.75
C THR A 241 -13.70 -2.56 -24.46
N ARG A 242 -14.57 -2.86 -23.47
CA ARG A 242 -14.99 -4.25 -23.15
C ARG A 242 -16.44 -4.54 -23.49
N HIS A 243 -17.28 -3.54 -23.36
CA HIS A 243 -18.73 -3.64 -23.46
C HIS A 243 -19.15 -2.71 -24.59
N GLY A 244 -19.96 -3.23 -25.51
CA GLY A 244 -20.46 -2.47 -26.63
C GLY A 244 -19.39 -2.05 -27.65
N ASP A 245 -19.87 -1.75 -28.85
CA ASP A 245 -19.05 -1.16 -29.89
C ASP A 245 -19.07 0.36 -29.71
N ALA A 246 -17.90 0.98 -29.54
CA ALA A 246 -17.80 2.43 -29.52
C ALA A 246 -18.17 2.99 -30.90
N VAL A 247 -19.19 3.84 -30.95
CA VAL A 247 -19.71 4.43 -32.20
C VAL A 247 -19.21 5.85 -32.37
N ARG A 248 -19.20 6.61 -31.29
CA ARG A 248 -18.78 8.02 -31.27
C ARG A 248 -17.88 8.26 -30.08
N ALA A 249 -16.89 9.12 -30.25
CA ALA A 249 -16.14 9.67 -29.14
C ALA A 249 -15.96 11.18 -29.27
N GLN A 250 -15.77 11.83 -28.13
CA GLN A 250 -15.48 13.25 -28.02
C GLN A 250 -14.32 13.42 -27.03
N LEU A 251 -13.28 14.13 -27.47
CA LEU A 251 -12.24 14.61 -26.56
C LEU A 251 -12.84 15.73 -25.72
N VAL A 252 -12.68 15.64 -24.40
CA VAL A 252 -13.22 16.58 -23.43
C VAL A 252 -12.08 17.06 -22.54
N LEU A 253 -11.98 18.37 -22.37
CA LEU A 253 -11.02 19.04 -21.52
C LEU A 253 -11.81 19.77 -20.43
N LEU A 254 -11.63 19.37 -19.18
CA LEU A 254 -12.40 19.89 -18.04
C LEU A 254 -11.47 20.61 -17.06
N GLY A 255 -11.70 21.90 -16.86
CA GLY A 255 -11.02 22.71 -15.86
C GLY A 255 -11.36 22.24 -14.44
N ARG A 256 -10.35 22.08 -13.58
CA ARG A 256 -10.55 21.58 -12.21
C ARG A 256 -11.12 22.64 -11.28
N GLN A 257 -10.70 23.88 -11.43
CA GLN A 257 -11.14 24.98 -10.58
C GLN A 257 -12.33 25.70 -11.20
N THR A 258 -12.29 25.92 -12.51
CA THR A 258 -13.31 26.71 -13.21
C THR A 258 -14.52 25.89 -13.66
N GLY A 259 -14.38 24.56 -13.74
CA GLY A 259 -15.40 23.68 -14.33
C GLY A 259 -15.59 23.87 -15.84
N ARG A 260 -14.80 24.74 -16.49
CA ARG A 260 -14.93 25.04 -17.92
C ARG A 260 -14.65 23.79 -18.77
N ARG A 261 -15.45 23.62 -19.81
CA ARG A 261 -15.47 22.42 -20.63
C ARG A 261 -15.17 22.76 -22.09
N TYR A 262 -14.07 22.23 -22.61
CA TYR A 262 -13.70 22.33 -24.03
C TYR A 262 -13.83 20.97 -24.70
N THR A 263 -14.37 20.92 -25.91
CA THR A 263 -14.65 19.64 -26.57
C THR A 263 -14.27 19.64 -28.04
N ALA A 264 -13.78 18.50 -28.53
CA ALA A 264 -13.53 18.25 -29.94
C ALA A 264 -14.00 16.84 -30.33
N PRO A 265 -14.51 16.62 -31.55
CA PRO A 265 -14.82 15.27 -32.03
C PRO A 265 -13.56 14.41 -32.02
N ALA A 266 -13.70 13.15 -31.62
CA ALA A 266 -12.62 12.17 -31.69
C ALA A 266 -13.00 11.09 -32.71
N HIS A 267 -12.20 10.99 -33.77
CA HIS A 267 -12.36 9.99 -34.82
C HIS A 267 -11.91 8.62 -34.32
N LEU A 268 -12.80 7.63 -34.40
CA LEU A 268 -12.55 6.25 -34.01
C LEU A 268 -12.44 5.37 -35.25
N VAL A 269 -11.38 4.59 -35.37
CA VAL A 269 -11.29 3.52 -36.38
C VAL A 269 -11.15 2.18 -35.68
N PHE A 270 -12.13 1.31 -35.86
CA PHE A 270 -12.11 -0.04 -35.30
C PHE A 270 -10.97 -0.86 -35.92
N ASN A 271 -10.13 -1.46 -35.08
CA ASN A 271 -9.04 -2.31 -35.51
C ASN A 271 -9.39 -3.78 -35.26
N ALA A 272 -9.94 -4.43 -36.29
CA ALA A 272 -10.38 -5.82 -36.22
C ALA A 272 -9.22 -6.80 -35.95
N GLU A 273 -8.05 -6.59 -36.58
CA GLU A 273 -6.87 -7.45 -36.40
C GLU A 273 -6.33 -7.38 -34.95
N ALA A 274 -6.19 -6.17 -34.41
CA ALA A 274 -5.73 -5.96 -33.04
C ALA A 274 -6.75 -6.49 -32.02
N THR A 275 -8.05 -6.29 -32.28
CA THR A 275 -9.13 -6.85 -31.47
C THR A 275 -9.06 -8.38 -31.43
N SER A 276 -8.89 -9.01 -32.60
CA SER A 276 -8.78 -10.46 -32.74
C SER A 276 -7.61 -11.01 -31.92
N ARG A 277 -6.42 -10.40 -32.04
CA ARG A 277 -5.22 -10.80 -31.31
C ARG A 277 -5.22 -10.42 -29.83
N HIS A 278 -6.18 -9.59 -29.40
CA HIS A 278 -6.35 -9.17 -28.01
C HIS A 278 -7.59 -9.77 -27.37
N TYR A 279 -7.89 -11.03 -27.73
CA TYR A 279 -8.92 -11.85 -27.07
C TYR A 279 -10.33 -11.26 -27.20
N GLY A 280 -10.60 -10.54 -28.30
CA GLY A 280 -11.90 -9.93 -28.58
C GLY A 280 -12.15 -8.63 -27.82
N LEU A 281 -11.17 -8.09 -27.09
CA LEU A 281 -11.27 -6.74 -26.53
C LEU A 281 -11.23 -5.72 -27.66
N ARG A 282 -12.32 -4.97 -27.83
CA ARG A 282 -12.49 -4.00 -28.91
C ARG A 282 -11.39 -2.94 -28.85
N GLU A 283 -10.54 -2.90 -29.86
CA GLU A 283 -9.51 -1.87 -30.03
C GLU A 283 -9.89 -0.90 -31.14
N TYR A 284 -9.80 0.39 -30.85
CA TYR A 284 -9.99 1.48 -31.79
C TYR A 284 -8.71 2.32 -31.84
N SER A 285 -8.26 2.76 -33.02
CA SER A 285 -7.40 3.94 -33.07
C SER A 285 -8.25 5.18 -32.79
N VAL A 286 -7.66 6.13 -32.07
CA VAL A 286 -8.32 7.39 -31.71
C VAL A 286 -7.47 8.53 -32.21
N GLU A 287 -8.08 9.45 -32.93
CA GLU A 287 -7.47 10.70 -33.37
C GLU A 287 -8.40 11.86 -33.01
N ALA A 288 -7.88 12.86 -32.33
CA ALA A 288 -8.64 14.04 -31.95
C ALA A 288 -7.75 15.28 -32.03
N THR A 289 -8.33 16.37 -32.53
CA THR A 289 -7.68 17.67 -32.62
C THR A 289 -8.59 18.71 -32.00
N LEU A 290 -8.10 19.40 -30.97
CA LEU A 290 -8.78 20.55 -30.37
C LEU A 290 -8.00 21.82 -30.73
N ASP A 291 -8.71 22.80 -31.28
CA ASP A 291 -8.14 24.09 -31.60
C ASP A 291 -8.45 25.12 -30.50
N PHE A 292 -7.42 25.47 -29.74
CA PHE A 292 -7.55 26.53 -28.75
C PHE A 292 -7.58 27.92 -29.39
N SER A 293 -7.08 28.09 -30.63
CA SER A 293 -6.98 29.39 -31.28
C SER A 293 -8.37 30.02 -31.51
N GLY A 294 -9.41 29.21 -31.70
CA GLY A 294 -10.80 29.66 -31.85
C GLY A 294 -11.55 30.01 -30.55
N ILE A 295 -10.99 29.71 -29.37
CA ILE A 295 -11.66 29.98 -28.07
C ILE A 295 -11.25 31.37 -27.57
N PRO A 296 -12.15 32.35 -27.35
CA PRO A 296 -11.80 33.68 -26.84
C PRO A 296 -10.99 33.64 -25.53
N THR A 297 -10.08 34.59 -25.30
CA THR A 297 -9.17 34.53 -24.14
C THR A 297 -9.91 34.61 -22.80
N HIS A 298 -10.97 35.42 -22.69
CA HIS A 298 -11.81 35.48 -21.49
C HIS A 298 -12.58 34.16 -21.21
N GLU A 299 -12.74 33.30 -22.22
CA GLU A 299 -13.32 31.95 -22.12
C GLU A 299 -12.26 30.86 -21.82
N LEU A 300 -10.97 31.20 -21.87
CA LEU A 300 -9.92 30.33 -21.36
C LEU A 300 -9.85 30.43 -19.84
N ALA A 301 -9.89 29.27 -19.18
CA ALA A 301 -9.75 29.20 -17.74
C ALA A 301 -8.35 29.71 -17.34
N GLU A 302 -8.28 30.94 -16.83
CA GLU A 302 -7.04 31.49 -16.30
C GLU A 302 -6.57 30.60 -15.14
N GLU A 303 -5.33 30.13 -15.25
CA GLU A 303 -4.63 29.35 -14.21
C GLU A 303 -5.20 27.97 -13.89
N ASP A 304 -5.99 27.38 -14.79
CA ASP A 304 -6.59 26.08 -14.50
C ASP A 304 -5.71 24.91 -14.93
N ILE A 305 -5.83 23.81 -14.18
CA ILE A 305 -5.38 22.49 -14.61
C ILE A 305 -6.55 21.87 -15.36
N VAL A 306 -6.36 21.66 -16.66
CA VAL A 306 -7.39 21.11 -17.51
C VAL A 306 -7.16 19.62 -17.70
N ASP A 307 -8.11 18.82 -17.22
CA ASP A 307 -8.10 17.37 -17.26
C ASP A 307 -8.64 16.85 -18.60
N LEU A 308 -7.83 16.04 -19.32
CA LEU A 308 -8.26 15.32 -20.53
C LEU A 308 -9.11 14.06 -20.28
N TRP A 309 -10.30 14.05 -20.83
CA TRP A 309 -11.23 12.93 -20.86
C TRP A 309 -11.57 12.56 -22.30
N LEU A 310 -11.99 11.34 -22.51
CA LEU A 310 -12.71 10.93 -23.71
C LEU A 310 -14.10 10.50 -23.27
N GLU A 311 -15.12 11.16 -23.78
CA GLU A 311 -16.49 10.68 -23.69
C GLU A 311 -16.75 9.75 -24.86
N VAL A 312 -17.28 8.57 -24.57
CA VAL A 312 -17.47 7.52 -25.58
C VAL A 312 -18.92 7.07 -25.49
N TRP A 313 -19.60 7.10 -26.64
CA TRP A 313 -20.93 6.53 -26.82
C TRP A 313 -20.76 5.15 -27.42
N ASP A 314 -21.35 4.15 -26.76
CA ASP A 314 -21.48 2.80 -27.30
C ASP A 314 -22.91 2.55 -27.80
N ARG A 315 -23.13 1.40 -28.44
CA ARG A 315 -24.45 1.03 -28.99
C ARG A 315 -25.49 0.61 -27.95
N VAL A 316 -25.07 0.36 -26.70
CA VAL A 316 -25.88 -0.35 -25.69
C VAL A 316 -26.30 0.58 -24.55
N ALA A 317 -25.47 1.56 -24.20
CA ALA A 317 -25.70 2.53 -23.14
C ALA A 317 -26.41 3.78 -23.69
N ALA A 318 -27.38 4.29 -22.92
CA ALA A 318 -28.08 5.54 -23.25
C ALA A 318 -27.20 6.79 -23.04
N GLU A 319 -26.35 6.77 -22.01
CA GLU A 319 -25.48 7.89 -21.63
C GLU A 319 -24.01 7.59 -21.97
N PRO A 320 -23.22 8.59 -22.41
CA PRO A 320 -21.80 8.41 -22.67
C PRO A 320 -21.03 8.17 -21.38
N HIS A 321 -20.07 7.25 -21.43
CA HIS A 321 -19.14 7.07 -20.32
C HIS A 321 -17.88 7.92 -20.50
N LYS A 322 -17.39 8.45 -19.37
CA LYS A 322 -16.15 9.25 -19.32
C LYS A 322 -14.94 8.35 -19.05
N ALA A 323 -13.92 8.47 -19.89
CA ALA A 323 -12.66 7.78 -19.74
C ALA A 323 -11.52 8.80 -19.54
N ARG A 324 -10.93 8.83 -18.34
CA ARG A 324 -9.78 9.71 -18.08
C ARG A 324 -8.63 9.30 -18.99
N ILE A 325 -8.09 10.24 -19.76
CA ILE A 325 -6.94 9.99 -20.63
C ILE A 325 -5.70 9.86 -19.75
N GLY A 326 -5.23 8.62 -19.60
CA GLY A 326 -4.05 8.28 -18.82
C GLY A 326 -3.12 7.34 -19.58
N ARG A 327 -2.17 6.72 -18.85
CA ARG A 327 -1.22 5.73 -19.39
C ARG A 327 -0.37 6.24 -20.57
N THR A 328 -0.13 7.54 -20.63
CA THR A 328 0.78 8.16 -21.62
C THR A 328 2.16 7.56 -21.48
N ARG A 329 2.69 7.01 -22.58
CA ARG A 329 3.99 6.34 -22.58
C ARG A 329 5.06 7.32 -22.09
N TYR A 330 6.07 6.80 -21.38
CA TYR A 330 7.18 7.61 -20.86
C TYR A 330 7.83 8.47 -21.95
N VAL A 331 8.09 7.88 -23.12
CA VAL A 331 8.67 8.58 -24.27
C VAL A 331 7.74 9.70 -24.75
N THR A 332 6.44 9.43 -24.90
CA THR A 332 5.45 10.44 -25.29
C THR A 332 5.45 11.61 -24.30
N ARG A 333 5.42 11.35 -22.98
CA ARG A 333 5.47 12.42 -21.96
C ARG A 333 6.71 13.30 -22.04
N LYS A 334 7.84 12.78 -22.53
CA LYS A 334 9.10 13.53 -22.66
C LYS A 334 9.25 14.25 -23.98
N LEU A 335 8.59 13.76 -25.03
CA LEU A 335 8.63 14.38 -26.35
C LEU A 335 7.55 15.44 -26.53
N THR A 336 6.43 15.36 -25.81
CA THR A 336 5.40 16.40 -25.84
C THR A 336 5.98 17.71 -25.30
N ARG A 337 5.99 18.75 -26.15
CA ARG A 337 6.44 20.09 -25.79
C ARG A 337 5.25 20.96 -25.41
N ALA A 338 5.52 22.01 -24.64
CA ALA A 338 4.55 23.09 -24.45
C ALA A 338 4.36 23.83 -25.79
N GLY A 339 3.11 24.21 -26.06
CA GLY A 339 2.76 25.07 -27.20
C GLY A 339 2.20 26.39 -26.70
N TRP A 340 2.17 27.39 -27.58
CA TRP A 340 1.62 28.70 -27.27
C TRP A 340 1.01 29.35 -28.51
N GLN A 341 0.14 30.34 -28.29
CA GLN A 341 -0.52 31.13 -29.32
C GLN A 341 -0.59 32.60 -28.87
N ARG A 342 -0.09 33.51 -29.72
CA ARG A 342 -0.18 34.97 -29.49
C ARG A 342 -1.56 35.50 -29.85
N ARG A 343 -2.06 36.46 -29.06
CA ARG A 343 -3.36 37.11 -29.19
C ARG A 343 -3.26 38.56 -28.72
N GLY A 344 -2.83 39.44 -29.62
CA GLY A 344 -2.59 40.84 -29.28
C GLY A 344 -1.51 40.98 -28.20
N ASP A 345 -1.87 41.64 -27.10
CA ASP A 345 -1.04 41.87 -25.92
C ASP A 345 -0.94 40.65 -24.99
N GLN A 346 -1.67 39.57 -25.25
CA GLN A 346 -1.63 38.34 -24.45
C GLN A 346 -1.13 37.13 -25.25
N THR A 347 -0.48 36.20 -24.56
CA THR A 347 -0.01 34.92 -25.10
C THR A 347 -0.56 33.77 -24.26
N VAL A 348 -1.30 32.88 -24.90
CA VAL A 348 -1.85 31.67 -24.28
C VAL A 348 -0.79 30.57 -24.37
N CYS A 349 -0.36 30.05 -23.23
CA CYS A 349 0.58 28.95 -23.10
C CYS A 349 -0.13 27.69 -22.62
N ILE A 350 0.10 26.57 -23.31
CA ILE A 350 -0.51 25.28 -23.00
C ILE A 350 0.63 24.30 -22.71
N THR A 351 0.80 23.99 -21.42
CA THR A 351 1.92 23.18 -20.93
C THR A 351 1.43 21.80 -20.49
N PRO A 352 1.96 20.70 -21.05
CA PRO A 352 1.61 19.34 -20.61
C PRO A 352 1.90 19.14 -19.12
N TYR A 353 0.92 18.59 -18.41
CA TYR A 353 1.00 18.26 -16.99
C TYR A 353 0.56 16.81 -16.75
N TYR A 354 1.35 16.05 -15.98
CA TYR A 354 1.05 14.66 -15.68
C TYR A 354 0.87 14.48 -14.18
N THR A 355 -0.34 14.07 -13.79
CA THR A 355 -0.70 13.97 -12.37
C THR A 355 0.22 13.04 -11.58
N PHE A 356 0.44 13.43 -10.33
CA PHE A 356 1.41 12.81 -9.43
C PHE A 356 1.29 11.27 -9.30
N LYS A 357 0.09 10.75 -8.95
CA LYS A 357 -0.13 9.31 -8.67
C LYS A 357 -0.39 8.50 -9.94
N ALA A 358 -1.40 8.90 -10.71
CA ALA A 358 -1.90 8.11 -11.84
C ALA A 358 -1.19 8.44 -13.17
N LYS A 359 -0.41 9.53 -13.22
CA LYS A 359 0.22 10.05 -14.44
C LYS A 359 -0.80 10.29 -15.56
N ASN A 360 -2.03 10.64 -15.18
CA ASN A 360 -3.08 11.07 -16.10
C ASN A 360 -2.66 12.36 -16.80
N THR A 361 -2.99 12.47 -18.09
CA THR A 361 -2.68 13.63 -18.92
C THR A 361 -3.62 14.78 -18.57
N SER A 362 -3.01 15.92 -18.33
CA SER A 362 -3.67 17.21 -18.09
C SER A 362 -2.83 18.30 -18.74
N PHE A 363 -3.31 19.52 -18.76
CA PHE A 363 -2.54 20.69 -19.20
C PHE A 363 -2.67 21.82 -18.19
N HIS A 364 -1.60 22.57 -18.00
CA HIS A 364 -1.70 23.92 -17.47
C HIS A 364 -2.00 24.86 -18.64
N ILE A 365 -3.05 25.67 -18.49
CA ILE A 365 -3.32 26.78 -19.39
C ILE A 365 -2.93 28.06 -18.64
N GLU A 366 -2.00 28.81 -19.21
CA GLU A 366 -1.54 30.08 -18.65
C GLU A 366 -1.74 31.18 -19.69
N VAL A 367 -2.29 32.31 -19.27
CA VAL A 367 -2.30 33.55 -20.07
C VAL A 367 -1.18 34.43 -19.51
N ILE A 368 -0.29 34.89 -20.38
CA ILE A 368 0.88 35.70 -20.03
C ILE A 368 0.92 36.91 -20.97
N ASP A 369 1.24 38.09 -20.46
CA ASP A 369 1.47 39.25 -21.32
C ASP A 369 2.54 38.94 -22.39
N THR A 370 2.25 39.31 -23.63
CA THR A 370 3.10 39.00 -24.79
C THR A 370 4.49 39.61 -24.62
N ASP A 371 4.61 40.76 -23.97
CA ASP A 371 5.91 41.40 -23.70
C ASP A 371 6.76 40.59 -22.70
N ALA A 372 6.14 40.09 -21.63
CA ALA A 372 6.77 39.22 -20.63
C ALA A 372 7.16 37.86 -21.23
N PHE A 373 6.28 37.29 -22.08
CA PHE A 373 6.57 36.08 -22.82
C PHE A 373 7.74 36.26 -23.80
N ASP A 374 7.77 37.38 -24.53
CA ASP A 374 8.85 37.68 -25.47
C ASP A 374 10.17 37.92 -24.73
N TYR A 375 10.13 38.58 -23.57
CA TYR A 375 11.29 38.70 -22.69
C TYR A 375 11.84 37.32 -22.28
N LEU A 376 10.97 36.40 -21.86
CA LEU A 376 11.35 35.02 -21.55
C LEU A 376 12.00 34.32 -22.76
N GLN A 377 11.40 34.42 -23.95
CA GLN A 377 11.91 33.79 -25.16
C GLN A 377 13.30 34.31 -25.53
N GLN A 378 13.52 35.63 -25.46
CA GLN A 378 14.80 36.25 -25.76
C GLN A 378 15.88 35.81 -24.77
N ARG A 379 15.58 35.87 -23.46
CA ARG A 379 16.56 35.54 -22.41
C ARG A 379 16.87 34.06 -22.39
N THR A 380 15.89 33.16 -22.49
CA THR A 380 16.14 31.71 -22.41
C THR A 380 16.91 31.12 -23.61
N ARG A 381 17.08 31.88 -24.70
CA ARG A 381 17.97 31.53 -25.83
C ARG A 381 19.46 31.78 -25.55
N ILE A 382 19.79 32.65 -24.57
CA ILE A 382 21.17 33.02 -24.22
C ILE A 382 21.70 32.06 -23.15
N PRO A 383 22.95 31.56 -23.22
CA PRO A 383 23.52 30.69 -22.18
C PRO A 383 23.46 31.30 -20.78
N LEU A 384 23.01 30.53 -19.78
CA LEU A 384 22.81 30.94 -18.38
C LEU A 384 23.99 31.68 -17.73
N ARG A 385 25.24 31.43 -18.17
CA ARG A 385 26.44 32.05 -17.62
C ARG A 385 26.52 33.55 -17.93
N ASN A 386 25.78 34.02 -18.94
CA ASN A 386 25.79 35.41 -19.42
C ASN A 386 24.60 36.25 -18.92
N GLN A 387 23.70 35.68 -18.10
CA GLN A 387 22.48 36.38 -17.62
C GLN A 387 22.59 36.93 -16.20
N ARG A 388 23.49 36.40 -15.37
CA ARG A 388 23.76 36.92 -14.03
C ARG A 388 24.84 37.98 -14.15
N GLY A 389 24.43 39.24 -14.29
CA GLY A 389 25.35 40.36 -14.21
C GLY A 389 26.09 40.32 -12.86
N LEU A 390 27.42 40.35 -12.91
CA LEU A 390 28.30 40.26 -11.73
C LEU A 390 28.36 41.57 -10.92
N THR A 391 27.50 42.54 -11.24
CA THR A 391 27.52 43.90 -10.68
C THR A 391 26.11 44.24 -10.18
N GLY A 392 25.82 43.90 -8.92
CA GLY A 392 24.54 44.16 -8.24
C GLY A 392 24.43 43.40 -6.91
N LYS A 393 23.46 43.78 -6.06
CA LYS A 393 23.16 43.01 -4.84
C LYS A 393 22.60 41.63 -5.21
N PRO A 394 22.83 40.59 -4.39
CA PRO A 394 22.24 39.28 -4.63
C PRO A 394 20.71 39.35 -4.55
N VAL A 395 20.04 38.81 -5.57
CA VAL A 395 18.58 38.79 -5.67
C VAL A 395 18.02 37.53 -5.04
N TRP A 396 17.16 37.68 -4.02
CA TRP A 396 16.50 36.56 -3.33
C TRP A 396 14.99 36.66 -3.53
N LEU A 397 14.38 35.63 -4.11
CA LEU A 397 12.94 35.57 -4.32
C LEU A 397 12.29 34.74 -3.21
N VAL A 398 11.44 35.38 -2.41
CA VAL A 398 10.73 34.77 -1.29
C VAL A 398 9.24 34.70 -1.60
N GLY A 399 8.55 33.69 -1.11
CA GLY A 399 7.09 33.66 -1.19
C GLY A 399 6.46 32.37 -0.72
N GLU A 400 5.15 32.30 -0.86
CA GLU A 400 4.33 31.17 -0.45
C GLU A 400 3.56 30.63 -1.66
N ARG A 401 2.23 30.54 -1.58
CA ARG A 401 1.38 30.48 -2.77
C ARG A 401 1.16 31.92 -3.26
N PRO A 402 0.92 32.15 -4.56
CA PRO A 402 0.78 33.51 -5.10
C PRO A 402 -0.28 34.36 -4.37
N TYR A 403 -1.34 33.72 -3.87
CA TYR A 403 -2.41 34.39 -3.14
C TYR A 403 -2.22 34.45 -1.61
N LYS A 404 -1.09 33.98 -1.06
CA LYS A 404 -0.83 33.91 0.40
C LYS A 404 0.37 34.75 0.85
N ALA A 405 0.19 35.44 1.98
CA ALA A 405 1.25 36.08 2.76
C ALA A 405 0.85 36.13 4.23
N GLN A 406 1.04 35.01 4.94
CA GLN A 406 0.73 34.92 6.38
C GLN A 406 1.61 33.93 7.14
N ASP A 407 2.48 33.18 6.46
CA ASP A 407 3.20 32.04 7.03
C ASP A 407 4.72 32.36 7.10
N THR A 408 5.51 31.30 7.15
CA THR A 408 6.97 31.25 7.23
C THR A 408 7.64 32.06 6.11
N GLY A 409 7.02 32.14 4.92
CA GLY A 409 7.54 32.95 3.81
C GLY A 409 7.49 34.45 4.14
N LEU A 410 6.34 34.94 4.61
CA LEU A 410 6.18 36.33 5.03
C LEU A 410 7.10 36.70 6.20
N ALA A 411 7.16 35.88 7.24
CA ALA A 411 7.99 36.13 8.41
C ALA A 411 9.47 36.30 8.03
N PHE A 412 9.98 35.42 7.15
CA PHE A 412 11.37 35.50 6.69
C PHE A 412 11.61 36.68 5.76
N PHE A 413 10.67 37.02 4.89
CA PHE A 413 10.77 38.19 4.02
C PHE A 413 10.85 39.49 4.82
N ARG A 414 9.98 39.67 5.84
CA ARG A 414 10.04 40.81 6.76
C ARG A 414 11.41 40.91 7.43
N TYR A 415 11.93 39.79 7.95
CA TYR A 415 13.27 39.77 8.55
C TYR A 415 14.36 40.21 7.57
N LEU A 416 14.35 39.73 6.32
CA LEU A 416 15.33 40.15 5.30
C LEU A 416 15.25 41.65 4.99
N ARG A 417 14.03 42.19 4.81
CA ARG A 417 13.84 43.60 4.49
C ARG A 417 14.30 44.53 5.61
N LEU A 418 14.12 44.11 6.87
CA LEU A 418 14.49 44.91 8.03
C LEU A 418 15.97 44.78 8.43
N ASN A 419 16.58 43.59 8.26
CA ASN A 419 17.91 43.29 8.83
C ASN A 419 19.01 43.10 7.77
N HIS A 420 18.66 42.88 6.50
CA HIS A 420 19.62 42.53 5.45
C HIS A 420 19.48 43.42 4.20
N PRO A 421 19.73 44.74 4.29
CA PRO A 421 19.63 45.67 3.17
C PRO A 421 20.66 45.40 2.06
N GLU A 422 21.68 44.59 2.33
CA GLU A 422 22.65 44.11 1.34
C GLU A 422 22.07 43.10 0.33
N ILE A 423 20.87 42.57 0.59
CA ILE A 423 20.16 41.63 -0.28
C ILE A 423 18.96 42.34 -0.91
N ASP A 424 18.83 42.21 -2.23
CA ASP A 424 17.60 42.59 -2.92
C ASP A 424 16.59 41.45 -2.81
N ALA A 425 15.92 41.41 -1.65
CA ALA A 425 14.85 40.46 -1.37
C ALA A 425 13.54 40.96 -2.01
N TYR A 426 12.87 40.08 -2.75
CA TYR A 426 11.57 40.32 -3.37
C TYR A 426 10.53 39.29 -2.91
N TYR A 427 9.28 39.73 -2.77
CA TYR A 427 8.15 38.84 -2.47
C TYR A 427 7.19 38.73 -3.65
N VAL A 428 6.79 37.52 -4.02
CA VAL A 428 5.82 37.27 -5.12
C VAL A 428 4.40 37.25 -4.56
N MET A 429 3.52 38.11 -5.09
CA MET A 429 2.13 38.23 -4.64
C MET A 429 1.19 38.49 -5.82
N ASP A 430 0.04 37.83 -5.84
CA ASP A 430 -1.09 38.20 -6.67
C ASP A 430 -1.73 39.49 -6.12
N PRO A 431 -1.71 40.62 -6.87
CA PRO A 431 -2.30 41.88 -6.42
C PRO A 431 -3.79 41.80 -6.07
N ALA A 432 -4.52 40.84 -6.64
CA ALA A 432 -5.94 40.63 -6.34
C ALA A 432 -6.18 39.93 -4.99
N SER A 433 -5.13 39.38 -4.35
CA SER A 433 -5.27 38.71 -3.08
C SER A 433 -5.57 39.71 -1.93
N PRO A 434 -6.59 39.45 -1.08
CA PRO A 434 -6.81 40.21 0.14
C PRO A 434 -5.61 40.19 1.11
N GLU A 435 -4.73 39.19 1.02
CA GLU A 435 -3.53 39.08 1.85
C GLU A 435 -2.37 39.99 1.39
N ALA A 436 -2.49 40.65 0.22
CA ALA A 436 -1.49 41.61 -0.25
C ALA A 436 -1.25 42.75 0.75
N ARG A 437 -2.28 43.12 1.53
CA ARG A 437 -2.19 44.09 2.63
C ARG A 437 -1.12 43.77 3.67
N ASN A 438 -0.80 42.49 3.87
CA ASN A 438 0.20 42.06 4.85
C ASN A 438 1.64 42.41 4.43
N LEU A 439 1.83 42.83 3.17
CA LEU A 439 3.12 43.23 2.60
C LEU A 439 3.28 44.76 2.48
N GLU A 440 2.24 45.54 2.81
CA GLU A 440 2.29 47.01 2.76
C GLU A 440 3.45 47.55 3.61
N GLY A 441 4.15 48.55 3.08
CA GLY A 441 5.30 49.18 3.75
C GLY A 441 6.62 48.40 3.69
N LEU A 442 6.65 47.15 3.22
CA LEU A 442 7.90 46.36 3.14
C LEU A 442 8.74 46.64 1.88
N GLY A 443 8.10 47.13 0.81
CA GLY A 443 8.71 47.33 -0.51
C GLY A 443 9.11 46.03 -1.20
N ASN A 444 9.60 46.11 -2.44
CA ASN A 444 10.03 44.95 -3.25
C ASN A 444 8.99 43.81 -3.36
N VAL A 445 7.72 44.17 -3.46
CA VAL A 445 6.64 43.23 -3.75
C VAL A 445 6.43 43.21 -5.25
N VAL A 446 6.55 42.03 -5.87
CA VAL A 446 6.43 41.87 -7.31
C VAL A 446 5.13 41.17 -7.63
N ALA A 447 4.35 41.78 -8.52
CA ALA A 447 3.09 41.22 -8.99
C ALA A 447 3.33 39.88 -9.68
N TYR A 448 2.60 38.84 -9.26
CA TYR A 448 2.66 37.51 -9.86
C TYR A 448 2.44 37.60 -11.37
N ARG A 449 3.22 36.80 -12.13
CA ARG A 449 3.33 36.79 -13.61
C ARG A 449 3.66 38.08 -14.35
N SER A 450 3.85 39.22 -13.68
CA SER A 450 4.28 40.45 -14.34
C SER A 450 5.64 40.28 -15.04
N ARG A 451 5.92 41.14 -16.02
CA ARG A 451 7.26 41.21 -16.63
C ARG A 451 8.37 41.35 -15.59
N GLU A 452 8.17 42.18 -14.57
CA GLU A 452 9.13 42.33 -13.47
C GLU A 452 9.38 41.00 -12.75
N HIS A 453 8.35 40.19 -12.54
CA HIS A 453 8.50 38.86 -11.94
C HIS A 453 9.40 37.95 -12.80
N PHE A 454 9.23 37.94 -14.13
CA PHE A 454 10.14 37.23 -15.03
C PHE A 454 11.58 37.74 -14.93
N GLU A 455 11.78 39.05 -14.85
CA GLU A 455 13.09 39.68 -14.74
C GLU A 455 13.80 39.32 -13.42
N VAL A 456 13.12 39.49 -12.29
CA VAL A 456 13.63 39.19 -10.95
C VAL A 456 13.90 37.69 -10.81
N ALA A 457 12.97 36.83 -11.23
CA ALA A 457 13.11 35.39 -11.07
C ALA A 457 14.24 34.80 -11.93
N LEU A 458 14.52 35.34 -13.13
CA LEU A 458 15.68 34.92 -13.92
C LEU A 458 17.02 35.37 -13.31
N LYS A 459 17.04 36.50 -12.59
CA LYS A 459 18.22 37.00 -11.86
C LYS A 459 18.42 36.32 -10.51
N ALA A 460 17.36 35.75 -9.93
CA ALA A 460 17.36 35.19 -8.58
C ALA A 460 18.48 34.15 -8.35
N GLU A 461 19.22 34.37 -7.27
CA GLU A 461 20.21 33.42 -6.77
C GLU A 461 19.59 32.39 -5.82
N ARG A 462 18.53 32.79 -5.10
CA ARG A 462 17.77 31.94 -4.18
C ARG A 462 16.29 32.02 -4.49
N PHE A 463 15.63 30.87 -4.48
CA PHE A 463 14.18 30.73 -4.45
C PHE A 463 13.81 30.13 -3.11
N ILE A 464 13.09 30.87 -2.28
CA ILE A 464 12.88 30.56 -0.87
C ILE A 464 11.38 30.52 -0.61
N GLY A 465 10.82 29.34 -0.35
CA GLY A 465 9.38 29.23 -0.17
C GLY A 465 8.94 28.16 0.82
N SER A 466 7.75 28.37 1.40
CA SER A 466 7.09 27.44 2.32
C SER A 466 6.39 26.27 1.62
N HIS A 467 6.25 26.37 0.30
CA HIS A 467 5.56 25.42 -0.57
C HIS A 467 6.45 24.96 -1.74
N HIS A 468 5.85 24.32 -2.75
CA HIS A 468 6.54 23.94 -3.97
C HIS A 468 7.21 25.15 -4.64
N PRO A 469 8.48 25.06 -5.09
CA PRO A 469 9.21 26.20 -5.67
C PRO A 469 8.52 26.79 -6.89
N ASP A 470 7.80 25.99 -7.67
CA ASP A 470 7.03 26.49 -8.81
C ASP A 470 5.94 27.53 -8.47
N PHE A 471 5.53 27.68 -7.21
CA PHE A 471 4.66 28.81 -6.81
C PHE A 471 5.38 30.16 -6.84
N LEU A 472 6.71 30.16 -6.82
CA LEU A 472 7.56 31.33 -6.97
C LEU A 472 7.96 31.58 -8.44
N TYR A 473 7.50 30.74 -9.37
CA TYR A 473 7.83 30.90 -10.77
C TYR A 473 6.72 31.68 -11.47
N PRO A 474 7.06 32.59 -12.40
CA PRO A 474 6.07 33.33 -13.19
C PRO A 474 5.35 32.46 -14.21
N THR A 475 5.84 31.25 -14.50
CA THR A 475 5.23 30.34 -15.50
C THR A 475 5.63 28.89 -15.25
N ARG A 476 4.81 27.95 -15.72
CA ARG A 476 5.09 26.52 -15.77
C ARG A 476 5.83 26.08 -17.04
N LEU A 477 6.17 27.00 -17.94
CA LEU A 477 6.92 26.69 -19.16
C LEU A 477 8.28 26.02 -18.86
N PRO A 478 8.60 24.86 -19.46
CA PRO A 478 9.83 24.12 -19.19
C PRO A 478 11.13 24.87 -19.49
N GLN A 479 11.10 25.87 -20.37
CA GLN A 479 12.25 26.72 -20.69
C GLN A 479 12.61 27.67 -19.55
N PHE A 480 11.61 28.21 -18.84
CA PHE A 480 11.85 29.05 -17.67
C PHE A 480 12.49 28.22 -16.57
N ARG A 481 11.92 27.05 -16.24
CA ARG A 481 12.46 26.16 -15.21
C ARG A 481 13.91 25.75 -15.46
N ARG A 482 14.29 25.52 -16.72
CA ARG A 482 15.70 25.25 -17.10
C ARG A 482 16.61 26.46 -16.91
N ALA A 483 16.10 27.67 -17.10
CA ALA A 483 16.81 28.93 -16.90
C ALA A 483 16.83 29.41 -15.43
N ALA A 484 15.88 28.97 -14.59
CA ALA A 484 15.84 29.28 -13.17
C ALA A 484 16.95 28.54 -12.40
N GLY A 485 18.16 29.10 -12.43
CA GLY A 485 19.38 28.47 -11.91
C GLY A 485 19.66 28.66 -10.41
N GLY A 486 18.80 29.37 -9.67
CA GLY A 486 18.99 29.66 -8.23
C GLY A 486 18.96 28.41 -7.35
N VAL A 487 19.46 28.53 -6.11
CA VAL A 487 19.34 27.52 -5.04
C VAL A 487 17.89 27.50 -4.54
N LYS A 488 17.28 26.32 -4.43
CA LYS A 488 15.90 26.16 -3.95
C LYS A 488 15.91 25.80 -2.47
N VAL A 489 15.30 26.65 -1.66
CA VAL A 489 15.19 26.51 -0.22
C VAL A 489 13.74 26.24 0.13
N PHE A 490 13.50 25.14 0.82
CA PHE A 490 12.19 24.79 1.35
C PHE A 490 12.11 25.16 2.83
N LEU A 491 11.33 26.21 3.11
CA LEU A 491 11.07 26.72 4.46
C LEU A 491 10.08 25.85 5.23
N GLN A 492 9.29 25.01 4.54
CA GLN A 492 8.09 24.35 5.06
C GLN A 492 6.95 25.31 5.46
N HIS A 493 5.79 24.74 5.78
CA HIS A 493 4.58 25.43 6.26
C HIS A 493 4.07 24.81 7.59
N GLY A 494 4.93 24.10 8.30
CA GLY A 494 4.65 23.41 9.55
C GLY A 494 5.45 22.12 9.68
N VAL A 495 5.65 21.66 10.91
CA VAL A 495 6.40 20.42 11.21
C VAL A 495 5.77 19.25 10.45
N MET A 496 6.54 18.61 9.58
CA MET A 496 6.08 17.46 8.82
C MET A 496 6.09 16.19 9.66
N GLY A 497 5.29 15.19 9.32
CA GLY A 497 5.47 13.85 9.88
C GLY A 497 4.18 13.05 10.01
N THR A 498 3.06 13.71 10.34
CA THR A 498 1.77 13.03 10.62
C THR A 498 1.25 12.21 9.44
N LYS A 499 1.55 12.61 8.19
CA LYS A 499 1.18 11.92 6.95
C LYS A 499 2.40 11.53 6.13
N TRP A 500 2.31 10.45 5.36
CA TRP A 500 3.32 10.06 4.38
C TRP A 500 3.46 11.08 3.23
N MET A 501 4.42 12.00 3.35
CA MET A 501 4.61 13.15 2.43
C MET A 501 5.82 13.03 1.50
N VAL A 502 6.53 11.90 1.54
CA VAL A 502 7.60 11.54 0.57
C VAL A 502 7.18 11.72 -0.89
N PRO A 503 5.94 11.38 -1.30
CA PRO A 503 5.57 11.59 -2.68
C PRO A 503 5.56 13.09 -3.03
N ASN A 504 5.15 13.96 -2.11
CA ASN A 504 5.04 15.40 -2.35
C ASN A 504 6.38 16.14 -2.28
N TYR A 505 7.21 15.82 -1.28
CA TYR A 505 8.43 16.60 -0.98
C TYR A 505 9.72 15.77 -0.93
N GLY A 506 9.66 14.48 -1.23
CA GLY A 506 10.84 13.61 -1.26
C GLY A 506 11.87 14.06 -2.30
N LYS A 507 13.15 13.70 -2.12
CA LYS A 507 14.23 14.08 -3.04
C LYS A 507 14.03 13.58 -4.47
N LYS A 508 13.22 12.52 -4.63
CA LYS A 508 12.83 11.92 -5.92
C LYS A 508 11.40 12.27 -6.34
N ALA A 509 10.72 13.15 -5.61
CA ALA A 509 9.37 13.57 -5.96
C ALA A 509 9.39 14.24 -7.35
N PRO A 510 8.50 13.81 -8.27
CA PRO A 510 8.28 14.51 -9.52
C PRO A 510 8.08 16.01 -9.30
N ASP A 511 8.81 16.81 -10.07
CA ASP A 511 8.70 18.26 -10.14
C ASP A 511 9.10 19.06 -8.88
N PHE A 512 9.30 18.46 -7.71
CA PHE A 512 9.76 19.15 -6.50
C PHE A 512 11.29 19.21 -6.41
N GLU A 513 11.86 20.37 -6.74
CA GLU A 513 13.30 20.64 -6.64
C GLU A 513 13.66 21.37 -5.35
N THR A 514 14.39 20.71 -4.44
CA THR A 514 14.89 21.33 -3.22
C THR A 514 16.38 21.04 -3.03
N ASP A 515 17.16 22.10 -2.83
CA ASP A 515 18.60 22.05 -2.56
C ASP A 515 18.89 22.14 -1.05
N LEU A 516 18.10 22.91 -0.30
CA LEU A 516 18.18 23.05 1.16
C LEU A 516 16.80 22.84 1.79
N PHE A 517 16.71 21.91 2.74
CA PHE A 517 15.50 21.59 3.49
C PHE A 517 15.68 22.04 4.94
N LEU A 518 14.84 22.95 5.41
CA LEU A 518 14.89 23.45 6.78
C LEU A 518 13.94 22.65 7.66
N VAL A 519 14.33 22.32 8.88
CA VAL A 519 13.54 21.52 9.83
C VAL A 519 13.63 22.09 11.25
N SER A 520 12.72 21.67 12.13
CA SER A 520 12.59 22.19 13.49
C SER A 520 13.34 21.40 14.56
N SER A 521 13.71 20.15 14.26
CA SER A 521 14.37 19.25 15.23
C SER A 521 15.27 18.19 14.61
N GLU A 522 16.07 17.54 15.46
CA GLU A 522 16.83 16.33 15.08
C GLU A 522 15.87 15.21 14.67
N ARG A 523 14.75 15.03 15.40
CA ARG A 523 13.75 14.01 15.07
C ARG A 523 13.16 14.23 13.69
N GLU A 524 12.86 15.47 13.33
CA GLU A 524 12.40 15.79 11.98
C GLU A 524 13.46 15.51 10.92
N LYS A 525 14.70 15.90 11.19
CA LYS A 525 15.83 15.62 10.31
C LYS A 525 16.00 14.12 10.02
N GLU A 526 15.81 13.26 11.02
CA GLU A 526 15.94 11.80 10.87
C GLU A 526 15.07 11.26 9.73
N TYR A 527 13.76 11.54 9.73
CA TYR A 527 12.87 11.03 8.68
C TYR A 527 12.94 11.80 7.37
N ILE A 528 13.32 13.08 7.36
CA ILE A 528 13.64 13.77 6.10
C ILE A 528 14.88 13.13 5.42
N VAL A 529 15.84 12.64 6.19
CA VAL A 529 16.98 11.89 5.65
C VAL A 529 16.59 10.45 5.27
N SER A 530 15.94 9.71 6.17
CA SER A 530 15.66 8.28 5.96
C SER A 530 14.55 8.03 4.93
N ASP A 531 13.44 8.77 5.03
CA ASP A 531 12.21 8.48 4.29
C ASP A 531 12.13 9.34 3.02
N PHE A 532 12.43 10.64 3.13
CA PHE A 532 12.40 11.58 2.00
C PHE A 532 13.66 11.48 1.13
N GLY A 533 14.75 10.90 1.64
CA GLY A 533 15.96 10.59 0.88
C GLY A 533 16.89 11.77 0.65
N TYR A 534 16.84 12.80 1.50
CA TYR A 534 17.80 13.93 1.46
C TYR A 534 19.12 13.54 2.11
N ALA A 535 20.23 14.14 1.66
CA ALA A 535 21.51 13.97 2.32
C ALA A 535 21.53 14.77 3.65
N PRO A 536 22.15 14.26 4.74
CA PRO A 536 22.19 14.95 6.03
C PRO A 536 22.75 16.38 6.01
N LYS A 537 23.61 16.69 5.03
CA LYS A 537 24.20 18.02 4.82
C LYS A 537 23.22 19.03 4.19
N ASP A 538 22.22 18.54 3.46
CA ASP A 538 21.20 19.32 2.74
C ASP A 538 19.97 19.59 3.63
N VAL A 539 19.96 19.06 4.87
CA VAL A 539 18.90 19.24 5.86
C VAL A 539 19.45 19.99 7.07
N LYS A 540 18.93 21.19 7.36
CA LYS A 540 19.40 22.07 8.43
C LYS A 540 18.33 22.29 9.49
N ILE A 541 18.73 22.18 10.74
CA ILE A 541 17.84 22.38 11.88
C ILE A 541 17.93 23.84 12.27
N THR A 542 16.86 24.57 12.02
CA THR A 542 16.76 26.03 12.18
C THR A 542 15.43 26.46 12.78
N GLY A 543 14.49 25.56 13.06
CA GLY A 543 13.11 25.99 13.28
C GLY A 543 12.52 26.64 12.03
N LEU A 544 11.25 27.06 12.13
CA LEU A 544 10.55 27.80 11.10
C LEU A 544 10.65 29.30 11.41
N SER A 545 10.76 30.16 10.40
CA SER A 545 10.82 31.63 10.61
C SER A 545 9.59 32.18 11.34
N ARG A 546 8.41 31.58 11.16
CA ARG A 546 7.20 31.97 11.91
C ARG A 546 7.29 31.68 13.41
N PHE A 547 8.27 30.90 13.86
CA PHE A 547 8.44 30.64 15.29
C PHE A 547 8.94 31.86 16.06
N ASP A 548 9.62 32.80 15.38
CA ASP A 548 10.01 34.07 16.00
C ASP A 548 8.78 34.86 16.45
N THR A 549 7.72 34.86 15.63
CA THR A 549 6.42 35.47 15.98
C THR A 549 5.57 34.59 16.90
N LEU A 550 5.67 33.27 16.80
CA LEU A 550 4.94 32.33 17.66
C LEU A 550 5.36 32.51 19.13
N PHE A 551 6.67 32.62 19.38
CA PHE A 551 7.25 32.77 20.72
C PHE A 551 7.35 34.22 21.18
N ALA A 552 6.79 35.17 20.44
CA ALA A 552 6.64 36.53 20.89
C ALA A 552 5.48 36.63 21.92
N GLY A 553 5.75 37.33 23.02
CA GLY A 553 4.82 37.53 24.15
C GLY A 553 3.84 38.69 23.94
N ASP A 554 3.41 38.91 22.70
CA ASP A 554 2.58 40.04 22.22
C ASP A 554 1.07 39.73 22.17
N VAL A 555 0.66 38.52 22.51
CA VAL A 555 -0.77 38.12 22.55
C VAL A 555 -1.10 37.53 23.91
N GLU A 556 -2.12 38.09 24.56
CA GLU A 556 -2.66 37.58 25.82
C GLU A 556 -3.49 36.31 25.59
N VAL A 557 -3.31 35.31 26.45
CA VAL A 557 -4.04 34.03 26.35
C VAL A 557 -5.44 34.18 26.95
N ARG A 558 -6.47 33.96 26.16
CA ARG A 558 -7.85 33.77 26.65
C ARG A 558 -7.99 32.38 27.24
N ARG A 559 -7.89 32.31 28.57
CA ARG A 559 -7.90 31.05 29.35
C ARG A 559 -9.15 30.19 29.13
N ASN A 560 -10.24 30.80 28.68
CA ASN A 560 -11.51 30.15 28.40
C ASN A 560 -11.77 29.94 26.90
N GLN A 561 -10.79 30.10 25.99
CA GLN A 561 -11.05 29.87 24.56
C GLN A 561 -10.53 28.49 24.10
N ILE A 562 -11.43 27.70 23.50
CA ILE A 562 -11.15 26.41 22.87
C ILE A 562 -11.13 26.59 21.34
N LEU A 563 -10.03 26.22 20.72
CA LEU A 563 -9.86 26.30 19.27
C LEU A 563 -10.06 24.92 18.65
N VAL A 564 -10.86 24.84 17.59
CA VAL A 564 -11.10 23.61 16.84
C VAL A 564 -10.66 23.81 15.39
N ILE A 565 -9.65 23.06 14.94
CA ILE A 565 -9.11 23.13 13.57
C ILE A 565 -9.01 21.72 12.96
N PRO A 566 -9.97 21.30 12.13
CA PRO A 566 -9.93 20.00 11.48
C PRO A 566 -9.08 20.02 10.19
N THR A 567 -8.51 18.87 9.83
CA THR A 567 -7.77 18.70 8.56
C THR A 567 -8.73 18.27 7.45
N TRP A 568 -8.56 18.79 6.23
CA TRP A 568 -9.41 18.37 5.10
C TRP A 568 -9.13 16.94 4.61
N ARG A 569 -10.14 16.29 4.02
CA ARG A 569 -10.02 14.94 3.43
C ARG A 569 -9.96 14.98 1.91
N ASP A 570 -8.85 14.51 1.36
CA ASP A 570 -8.59 14.50 -0.09
C ASP A 570 -9.62 13.69 -0.91
N TRP A 571 -10.38 12.79 -0.26
CA TRP A 571 -11.43 11.97 -0.88
C TRP A 571 -12.83 12.58 -0.83
N LEU A 572 -12.99 13.81 -0.33
CA LEU A 572 -14.25 14.55 -0.34
C LEU A 572 -14.28 15.71 -1.36
N PRO A 573 -13.85 15.53 -2.63
CA PRO A 573 -13.83 16.65 -3.58
C PRO A 573 -15.24 17.06 -4.06
N ASP A 574 -16.26 16.22 -3.84
CA ASP A 574 -17.63 16.44 -4.30
C ASP A 574 -18.50 16.98 -3.16
N PRO A 575 -19.08 18.19 -3.29
CA PRO A 575 -20.04 18.73 -2.33
C PRO A 575 -21.21 17.80 -2.00
N ALA A 576 -21.69 16.99 -2.96
CA ALA A 576 -22.80 16.07 -2.74
C ALA A 576 -22.45 14.95 -1.75
N LEU A 577 -21.17 14.55 -1.68
CA LEU A 577 -20.70 13.49 -0.79
C LEU A 577 -20.34 14.01 0.62
N PHE A 578 -20.30 15.33 0.82
CA PHE A 578 -19.85 15.92 2.08
C PHE A 578 -20.81 15.58 3.22
N THR A 579 -22.11 15.79 3.03
CA THR A 579 -23.13 15.62 4.09
C THR A 579 -23.38 14.17 4.47
N GLU A 580 -23.04 13.22 3.61
CA GLU A 580 -23.11 11.77 3.87
C GLU A 580 -21.79 11.22 4.44
N SER A 581 -20.76 12.06 4.57
CA SER A 581 -19.44 11.61 4.97
C SER A 581 -19.34 11.42 6.49
N GLU A 582 -18.64 10.35 6.90
CA GLU A 582 -18.22 10.14 8.29
C GLU A 582 -17.51 11.39 8.87
N TYR A 583 -16.72 12.09 8.05
CA TYR A 583 -16.04 13.33 8.45
C TYR A 583 -17.03 14.42 8.88
N TYR A 584 -18.07 14.67 8.09
CA TYR A 584 -19.10 15.64 8.44
C TYR A 584 -19.83 15.22 9.71
N HIS A 585 -20.29 13.97 9.78
CA HIS A 585 -21.02 13.47 10.94
C HIS A 585 -20.21 13.50 12.23
N ALA A 586 -18.92 13.15 12.19
CA ALA A 586 -18.02 13.20 13.35
C ALA A 586 -17.89 14.63 13.91
N TRP A 587 -17.53 15.61 13.07
CA TRP A 587 -17.37 16.99 13.54
C TRP A 587 -18.70 17.62 13.93
N LYS A 588 -19.76 17.42 13.14
CA LYS A 588 -21.08 17.95 13.44
C LYS A 588 -21.60 17.44 14.78
N SER A 589 -21.53 16.12 14.99
CA SER A 589 -22.05 15.49 16.20
C SER A 589 -21.25 15.83 17.46
N PHE A 590 -19.96 16.17 17.34
CA PHE A 590 -19.16 16.72 18.43
C PHE A 590 -19.56 18.16 18.75
N LEU A 591 -19.63 19.02 17.73
CA LEU A 591 -19.91 20.45 17.91
C LEU A 591 -21.33 20.73 18.43
N THR A 592 -22.28 19.82 18.21
CA THR A 592 -23.65 19.91 18.72
C THR A 592 -23.92 19.03 19.93
N ASP A 593 -22.89 18.40 20.52
CA ASP A 593 -23.10 17.50 21.67
C ASP A 593 -23.54 18.28 22.92
N PRO A 594 -24.62 17.86 23.62
CA PRO A 594 -25.07 18.53 24.84
C PRO A 594 -24.01 18.59 25.94
N ARG A 595 -23.09 17.62 26.00
CA ARG A 595 -21.99 17.63 26.97
C ARG A 595 -20.98 18.74 26.67
N LEU A 596 -20.67 18.97 25.38
CA LEU A 596 -19.79 20.07 24.99
C LEU A 596 -20.39 21.42 25.38
N ARG A 597 -21.71 21.58 25.19
CA ARG A 597 -22.44 22.78 25.61
C ARG A 597 -22.36 22.99 27.12
N ARG A 598 -22.61 21.95 27.92
CA ARG A 598 -22.49 22.03 29.39
C ARG A 598 -21.07 22.42 29.82
N LEU A 599 -20.04 21.78 29.26
CA LEU A 599 -18.64 22.11 29.56
C LEU A 599 -18.31 23.57 29.19
N SER A 600 -18.81 24.06 28.05
CA SER A 600 -18.67 25.44 27.63
C SER A 600 -19.38 26.42 28.59
N GLU A 601 -20.59 26.10 29.05
CA GLU A 601 -21.33 26.93 29.99
C GLU A 601 -20.67 26.93 31.40
N GLU A 602 -20.28 25.76 31.91
CA GLU A 602 -19.65 25.57 33.23
C GLU A 602 -18.30 26.29 33.35
N HIS A 603 -17.47 26.21 32.31
CA HIS A 603 -16.16 26.84 32.27
C HIS A 603 -16.14 28.21 31.59
N GLN A 604 -17.32 28.76 31.24
CA GLN A 604 -17.48 29.99 30.45
C GLN A 604 -16.61 30.00 29.19
N ALA A 605 -16.47 28.84 28.53
CA ALA A 605 -15.53 28.64 27.45
C ALA A 605 -16.09 29.02 26.07
N GLU A 606 -15.40 29.90 25.34
CA GLU A 606 -15.69 30.23 23.95
C GLU A 606 -15.12 29.15 23.03
N ILE A 607 -15.95 28.54 22.17
CA ILE A 607 -15.50 27.58 21.17
C ILE A 607 -15.37 28.26 19.80
N VAL A 608 -14.16 28.27 19.25
CA VAL A 608 -13.84 28.83 17.94
C VAL A 608 -13.60 27.71 16.95
N PHE A 609 -14.45 27.58 15.93
CA PHE A 609 -14.34 26.55 14.90
C PHE A 609 -13.76 27.14 13.60
N CYS A 610 -12.47 26.85 13.33
CA CYS A 610 -11.76 27.38 12.17
C CYS A 610 -11.82 26.42 10.98
N LEU A 611 -12.57 26.81 9.94
CA LEU A 611 -12.77 26.02 8.74
C LEU A 611 -11.53 26.04 7.83
N HIS A 612 -11.09 24.85 7.41
CA HIS A 612 -10.13 24.69 6.33
C HIS A 612 -10.66 25.34 5.02
N PRO A 613 -9.82 25.88 4.11
CA PRO A 613 -10.25 26.54 2.88
C PRO A 613 -11.28 25.76 2.05
N ASN A 614 -11.03 24.47 1.78
CA ASN A 614 -11.97 23.61 1.05
C ASN A 614 -13.31 23.35 1.78
N MET A 615 -13.36 23.64 3.09
CA MET A 615 -14.53 23.46 3.94
C MET A 615 -15.38 24.74 4.04
N GLN A 616 -14.85 25.90 3.66
CA GLN A 616 -15.51 27.21 3.81
C GLN A 616 -16.86 27.28 3.07
N GLN A 617 -16.97 26.62 1.91
CA GLN A 617 -18.24 26.51 1.17
C GLN A 617 -19.36 25.81 1.97
N PHE A 618 -19.02 25.00 2.97
CA PHE A 618 -19.96 24.25 3.82
C PHE A 618 -20.25 24.95 5.14
N ARG A 619 -19.84 26.22 5.30
CA ARG A 619 -20.00 26.98 6.56
C ARG A 619 -21.44 26.97 7.10
N HIS A 620 -22.44 27.02 6.22
CA HIS A 620 -23.85 27.04 6.58
C HIS A 620 -24.32 25.76 7.31
N HIS A 621 -23.67 24.61 7.10
CA HIS A 621 -24.02 23.37 7.82
C HIS A 621 -23.63 23.37 9.30
N PHE A 622 -22.86 24.36 9.75
CA PHE A 622 -22.40 24.50 11.13
C PHE A 622 -23.05 25.68 11.86
N ALA A 623 -24.02 26.37 11.25
CA ALA A 623 -24.60 27.59 11.79
C ALA A 623 -25.44 27.38 13.07
N ASP A 624 -26.02 26.20 13.24
CA ASP A 624 -26.80 25.76 14.41
C ASP A 624 -25.94 25.21 15.56
N ALA A 625 -24.63 25.02 15.35
CA ALA A 625 -23.74 24.64 16.43
C ALA A 625 -23.45 25.88 17.32
N PRO A 626 -23.42 25.73 18.66
CA PRO A 626 -23.14 26.83 19.60
C PRO A 626 -21.65 27.22 19.61
N VAL A 627 -21.09 27.54 18.44
CA VAL A 627 -19.65 27.83 18.24
C VAL A 627 -19.45 29.04 17.33
N ARG A 628 -18.34 29.76 17.52
CA ARG A 628 -17.93 30.84 16.61
C ARG A 628 -17.22 30.24 15.41
N VAL A 629 -17.93 30.11 14.29
CA VAL A 629 -17.35 29.61 13.03
C VAL A 629 -16.55 30.72 12.35
N ILE A 630 -15.31 30.44 12.00
CA ILE A 630 -14.42 31.36 11.26
C ILE A 630 -13.78 30.67 10.06
N SER A 631 -13.51 31.44 9.02
CA SER A 631 -12.80 30.95 7.82
C SER A 631 -11.33 31.33 7.87
N GLN A 632 -10.42 30.42 7.49
CA GLN A 632 -9.01 30.79 7.29
C GLN A 632 -8.88 31.97 6.30
N GLY A 633 -8.20 33.04 6.73
CA GLY A 633 -8.09 34.32 6.00
C GLY A 633 -8.88 35.48 6.64
N GLU A 634 -9.91 35.19 7.44
CA GLU A 634 -10.61 36.21 8.26
C GLU A 634 -9.76 36.65 9.45
N VAL A 635 -9.05 35.69 10.06
CA VAL A 635 -8.14 35.88 11.21
C VAL A 635 -6.84 35.13 10.94
N ASP A 636 -5.71 35.70 11.39
CA ASP A 636 -4.43 35.01 11.36
C ASP A 636 -4.44 33.78 12.29
N VAL A 637 -4.09 32.63 11.73
CA VAL A 637 -4.04 31.37 12.47
C VAL A 637 -3.00 31.43 13.59
N GLN A 638 -1.84 32.08 13.38
CA GLN A 638 -0.82 32.21 14.44
C GLN A 638 -1.37 32.99 15.64
N HIS A 639 -2.11 34.07 15.39
CA HIS A 639 -2.80 34.81 16.44
C HIS A 639 -3.78 33.93 17.23
N LEU A 640 -4.61 33.14 16.55
CA LEU A 640 -5.55 32.21 17.21
C LEU A 640 -4.82 31.17 18.08
N LEU A 641 -3.71 30.59 17.59
CA LEU A 641 -2.93 29.62 18.39
C LEU A 641 -2.37 30.27 19.67
N LYS A 642 -1.97 31.53 19.61
CA LYS A 642 -1.47 32.29 20.76
C LYS A 642 -2.58 32.71 21.72
N GLU A 643 -3.73 33.12 21.20
CA GLU A 643 -4.89 33.56 21.97
C GLU A 643 -5.56 32.38 22.72
N SER A 644 -5.76 31.23 22.08
CA SER A 644 -6.55 30.12 22.65
C SER A 644 -5.80 29.32 23.73
N ALA A 645 -6.54 28.76 24.69
CA ALA A 645 -5.98 27.97 25.80
C ALA A 645 -5.86 26.47 25.49
N LEU A 646 -6.75 25.93 24.65
CA LEU A 646 -6.79 24.52 24.27
C LEU A 646 -7.06 24.35 22.78
N LEU A 647 -6.43 23.35 22.16
CA LEU A 647 -6.65 23.00 20.74
C LEU A 647 -7.26 21.61 20.61
N VAL A 648 -8.35 21.51 19.84
CA VAL A 648 -8.87 20.26 19.28
C VAL A 648 -8.55 20.22 17.79
N THR A 649 -7.83 19.20 17.35
CA THR A 649 -7.49 18.96 15.95
C THR A 649 -7.47 17.46 15.66
N ASP A 650 -6.94 17.01 14.53
CA ASP A 650 -6.91 15.60 14.13
C ASP A 650 -5.51 15.12 13.68
N TYR A 651 -5.07 15.52 12.48
CA TYR A 651 -3.76 15.16 11.90
C TYR A 651 -2.94 16.39 11.50
N SER A 652 -3.41 17.59 11.88
CA SER A 652 -2.84 18.86 11.46
C SER A 652 -1.50 19.14 12.14
N SER A 653 -0.55 19.70 11.39
CA SER A 653 0.73 20.17 11.92
C SER A 653 0.59 21.33 12.90
N VAL A 654 -0.54 22.05 12.90
CA VAL A 654 -0.81 23.13 13.87
C VAL A 654 -0.82 22.63 15.33
N GLY A 655 -1.05 21.33 15.54
CA GLY A 655 -0.91 20.71 16.86
C GLY A 655 0.51 20.82 17.41
N PHE A 656 1.54 20.76 16.56
CA PHE A 656 2.93 20.97 17.01
C PHE A 656 3.15 22.43 17.42
N ASP A 657 2.81 23.39 16.57
CA ASP A 657 2.91 24.82 16.87
C ASP A 657 2.22 25.18 18.19
N PHE A 658 0.99 24.69 18.41
CA PHE A 658 0.26 24.91 19.66
C PHE A 658 0.94 24.27 20.87
N SER A 659 1.42 23.03 20.72
CA SER A 659 2.15 22.33 21.79
C SER A 659 3.47 22.99 22.17
N PHE A 660 4.11 23.73 21.26
CA PHE A 660 5.36 24.46 21.54
C PHE A 660 5.16 25.66 22.47
N LEU A 661 3.91 26.15 22.58
CA LEU A 661 3.48 27.13 23.57
C LEU A 661 3.18 26.51 24.95
N ASP A 662 3.45 25.21 25.14
CA ASP A 662 3.17 24.44 26.35
C ASP A 662 1.67 24.38 26.70
N LYS A 663 0.82 24.34 25.68
CA LYS A 663 -0.65 24.25 25.80
C LYS A 663 -1.17 22.88 25.34
N PRO A 664 -2.28 22.37 25.93
CA PRO A 664 -2.79 21.04 25.65
C PRO A 664 -3.43 20.94 24.25
N VAL A 665 -3.19 19.79 23.61
CA VAL A 665 -3.76 19.42 22.31
C VAL A 665 -4.54 18.12 22.45
N LEU A 666 -5.73 18.07 21.87
CA LEU A 666 -6.57 16.89 21.75
C LEU A 666 -6.71 16.51 20.26
N TYR A 667 -6.38 15.27 19.92
CA TYR A 667 -6.43 14.74 18.56
C TYR A 667 -7.64 13.84 18.35
N TYR A 668 -8.58 14.21 17.47
CA TYR A 668 -9.75 13.43 17.12
C TYR A 668 -9.52 12.67 15.80
N GLN A 669 -9.20 11.39 15.90
CA GLN A 669 -8.70 10.57 14.78
C GLN A 669 -9.63 9.38 14.46
N PHE A 670 -10.92 9.66 14.31
CA PHE A 670 -11.96 8.65 14.03
C PHE A 670 -11.70 7.84 12.73
N ASP A 671 -11.07 8.45 11.73
CA ASP A 671 -10.84 7.87 10.40
C ASP A 671 -9.36 7.50 10.11
N ARG A 672 -8.58 7.16 11.14
CA ARG A 672 -7.12 7.01 11.06
C ARG A 672 -6.64 6.09 9.95
N GLU A 673 -7.22 4.89 9.85
CA GLU A 673 -6.79 3.90 8.85
C GLU A 673 -6.97 4.44 7.42
N ARG A 674 -8.13 5.05 7.16
CA ARG A 674 -8.46 5.66 5.86
C ARG A 674 -7.59 6.87 5.56
N PHE A 675 -7.33 7.73 6.55
CA PHE A 675 -6.55 8.95 6.38
C PHE A 675 -5.08 8.67 6.06
N LEU A 676 -4.44 7.77 6.82
CA LEU A 676 -3.03 7.42 6.65
C LEU A 676 -2.79 6.50 5.44
N GLY A 677 -3.77 5.63 5.13
CA GLY A 677 -3.66 4.65 4.07
C GLY A 677 -2.51 3.64 4.30
N PRO A 678 -2.15 2.85 3.29
CA PRO A 678 -1.24 1.71 3.46
C PRO A 678 0.21 2.09 3.75
N GLN A 679 0.59 3.37 3.57
CA GLN A 679 1.94 3.86 3.89
C GLN A 679 2.07 4.36 5.33
N GLY A 680 0.96 4.65 6.02
CA GLY A 680 0.99 5.12 7.40
C GLY A 680 1.48 6.57 7.56
N SER A 681 2.09 6.81 8.72
CA SER A 681 2.70 8.07 9.13
C SER A 681 4.23 7.96 9.15
N HIS A 682 4.96 9.08 9.15
CA HIS A 682 6.40 9.07 9.46
C HIS A 682 6.65 8.91 10.96
N LEU A 683 5.64 9.20 11.78
CA LEU A 683 5.68 9.17 13.23
C LEU A 683 4.92 7.95 13.76
N GLU A 684 5.36 7.42 14.90
CA GLU A 684 4.53 6.53 15.70
C GLU A 684 3.54 7.40 16.49
N LEU A 685 2.36 7.66 15.91
CA LEU A 685 1.45 8.71 16.38
C LEU A 685 1.10 8.61 17.87
N ASP A 686 0.85 7.40 18.37
CA ASP A 686 0.44 7.17 19.77
C ASP A 686 1.58 7.45 20.78
N GLU A 687 2.83 7.33 20.35
CA GLU A 687 4.03 7.56 21.18
C GLU A 687 4.62 8.97 20.99
N GLU A 688 4.45 9.56 19.81
CA GLU A 688 5.15 10.78 19.42
C GLU A 688 4.28 12.03 19.37
N LEU A 689 2.95 11.92 19.21
CA LEU A 689 2.10 13.12 19.20
C LEU A 689 2.04 13.80 20.58
N PRO A 690 2.14 15.14 20.64
CA PRO A 690 2.14 15.91 21.88
C PRO A 690 0.71 16.21 22.38
N GLY A 691 -0.13 15.17 22.50
CA GLY A 691 -1.50 15.31 22.98
C GLY A 691 -2.25 13.98 23.07
N LYS A 692 -3.40 13.98 23.73
CA LYS A 692 -4.26 12.79 23.84
C LYS A 692 -4.97 12.53 22.51
N ILE A 693 -5.08 11.27 22.14
CA ILE A 693 -5.78 10.84 20.94
C ILE A 693 -7.11 10.21 21.35
N ALA A 694 -8.18 10.60 20.66
CA ALA A 694 -9.50 10.02 20.77
C ALA A 694 -9.93 9.47 19.39
N PHE A 695 -10.42 8.23 19.37
CA PHE A 695 -10.96 7.59 18.16
C PHE A 695 -12.47 7.78 18.03
N ASP A 696 -13.13 8.16 19.13
CA ASP A 696 -14.55 8.40 19.19
C ASP A 696 -14.86 9.69 19.96
N ARG A 697 -16.10 10.16 19.81
CA ARG A 697 -16.59 11.41 20.41
C ARG A 697 -16.61 11.34 21.94
N GLN A 698 -16.95 10.20 22.54
CA GLN A 698 -17.06 10.07 23.99
C GLN A 698 -15.70 10.27 24.65
N ARG A 699 -14.66 9.62 24.10
CA ARG A 699 -13.29 9.77 24.57
C ARG A 699 -12.76 11.19 24.37
N LEU A 700 -13.12 11.85 23.25
CA LEU A 700 -12.76 13.25 23.01
C LEU A 700 -13.35 14.17 24.08
N LEU A 701 -14.64 14.02 24.40
CA LEU A 701 -15.32 14.83 25.41
C LEU A 701 -14.74 14.59 26.82
N ALA A 702 -14.43 13.34 27.18
CA ALA A 702 -13.79 13.02 28.46
C ALA A 702 -12.39 13.66 28.56
N ASN A 703 -11.61 13.62 27.49
CA ASN A 703 -10.30 14.28 27.45
C ASN A 703 -10.42 15.81 27.54
N LEU A 704 -11.48 16.40 26.97
CA LEU A 704 -11.76 17.83 27.04
C LEU A 704 -12.14 18.28 28.45
N GLU A 705 -13.02 17.52 29.11
CA GLU A 705 -13.42 17.75 30.51
C GLU A 705 -12.21 17.73 31.45
N GLU A 706 -11.34 16.74 31.33
CA GLU A 706 -10.11 16.65 32.12
C GLU A 706 -9.16 17.84 31.86
N ALA A 707 -9.05 18.28 30.60
CA ALA A 707 -8.20 19.40 30.24
C ALA A 707 -8.76 20.74 30.80
N LEU A 708 -10.08 20.94 30.77
CA LEU A 708 -10.71 22.12 31.37
C LEU A 708 -10.61 22.11 32.90
N ALA A 709 -10.82 20.95 33.54
CA ALA A 709 -10.70 20.79 34.98
C ALA A 709 -9.27 21.07 35.50
N SER A 710 -8.26 20.79 34.69
CA SER A 710 -6.84 21.10 35.00
C SER A 710 -6.41 22.52 34.62
N GLY A 711 -7.35 23.40 34.25
CA GLY A 711 -7.05 24.78 33.85
C GLY A 711 -6.29 24.87 32.53
N CYS A 712 -6.48 23.89 31.63
CA CYS A 712 -5.79 23.75 30.36
C CYS A 712 -4.26 23.65 30.51
N ALA A 713 -3.78 22.99 31.57
CA ALA A 713 -2.36 22.71 31.72
C ALA A 713 -1.93 21.54 30.82
N MET A 714 -0.81 21.68 30.11
CA MET A 714 -0.25 20.57 29.33
C MET A 714 0.47 19.56 30.26
N PRO A 715 0.11 18.26 30.23
CA PRO A 715 0.81 17.25 31.01
C PRO A 715 2.32 17.15 30.65
N PRO A 716 3.22 16.90 31.64
CA PRO A 716 4.67 16.88 31.40
C PRO A 716 5.13 15.87 30.34
N GLU A 717 4.40 14.76 30.17
CA GLU A 717 4.65 13.79 29.11
C GLU A 717 4.54 14.43 27.73
N TYR A 718 3.45 15.14 27.46
CA TYR A 718 3.22 15.77 26.16
C TYR A 718 4.15 16.95 25.92
N THR A 719 4.58 17.65 26.98
CA THR A 719 5.67 18.63 26.88
C THR A 719 6.97 17.96 26.41
N ARG A 720 7.37 16.80 26.98
CA ARG A 720 8.56 16.07 26.52
C ARG A 720 8.44 15.63 25.06
N ARG A 721 7.27 15.13 24.66
CA ARG A 721 7.00 14.75 23.26
C ARG A 721 7.09 15.96 22.32
N ALA A 722 6.51 17.10 22.69
CA ALA A 722 6.61 18.35 21.92
C ALA A 722 8.07 18.81 21.76
N ARG A 723 8.86 18.78 22.84
CA ARG A 723 10.29 19.17 22.81
C ARG A 723 11.14 18.29 21.89
N ARG A 724 10.75 17.05 21.62
CA ARG A 724 11.43 16.21 20.61
C ARG A 724 11.34 16.80 19.20
N PHE A 725 10.31 17.59 18.91
CA PHE A 725 10.08 18.25 17.63
C PHE A 725 10.50 19.73 17.58
N LEU A 726 11.10 20.25 18.67
CA LEU A 726 11.55 21.63 18.77
C LEU A 726 12.95 21.72 19.38
N LYS A 727 13.96 22.01 18.54
CA LYS A 727 15.34 22.19 19.01
C LYS A 727 15.58 23.57 19.66
N TYR A 728 15.00 24.61 19.08
CA TYR A 728 15.20 25.99 19.51
C TYR A 728 13.85 26.60 19.88
N ARG A 729 13.75 27.09 21.12
CA ARG A 729 12.60 27.84 21.62
C ARG A 729 13.03 29.27 21.91
N ASP A 730 13.33 29.99 20.84
CA ASP A 730 13.80 31.37 20.87
C ASP A 730 13.24 32.12 19.65
N GLN A 731 13.54 33.42 19.54
CA GLN A 731 13.14 34.28 18.41
C GLN A 731 14.29 34.51 17.40
N ASP A 732 15.20 33.54 17.29
CA ASP A 732 16.41 33.63 16.45
C ASP A 732 16.36 32.68 15.24
N ASN A 733 15.16 32.20 14.87
CA ASN A 733 14.97 31.26 13.77
C ASN A 733 15.28 31.92 12.44
N CYS A 734 14.81 33.15 12.18
CA CYS A 734 15.10 33.85 10.93
C CYS A 734 16.61 34.07 10.71
N ARG A 735 17.38 34.40 11.76
CA ARG A 735 18.84 34.55 11.65
C ARG A 735 19.51 33.23 11.26
N ARG A 736 19.15 32.14 11.93
CA ARG A 736 19.68 30.79 11.63
C ARG A 736 19.31 30.33 10.23
N ILE A 737 18.10 30.65 9.77
CA ILE A 737 17.66 30.40 8.39
C ILE A 737 18.50 31.22 7.40
N PHE A 738 18.69 32.51 7.65
CA PHE A 738 19.51 33.38 6.80
C PHE A 738 20.94 32.83 6.63
N GLU A 739 21.59 32.44 7.73
CA GLU A 739 22.94 31.87 7.70
C GLU A 739 22.98 30.57 6.87
N ALA A 740 21.98 29.70 7.04
CA ALA A 740 21.87 28.45 6.28
C ALA A 740 21.65 28.70 4.78
N VAL A 741 20.76 29.62 4.42
CA VAL A 741 20.45 29.98 3.02
C VAL A 741 21.65 30.62 2.34
N ARG A 742 22.36 31.51 3.05
CA ARG A 742 23.57 32.16 2.54
C ARG A 742 24.66 31.15 2.22
N ALA A 743 24.87 30.16 3.10
CA ALA A 743 25.86 29.10 2.93
C ALA A 743 25.46 28.00 1.92
N ALA A 744 24.18 27.93 1.54
CA ALA A 744 23.66 26.87 0.68
C ALA A 744 24.27 26.90 -0.73
N LYS A 745 24.55 25.71 -1.26
CA LYS A 745 25.03 25.49 -2.63
C LYS A 745 24.04 24.59 -3.37
N PRO A 746 23.95 24.66 -4.71
CA PRO A 746 23.14 23.72 -5.48
C PRO A 746 23.55 22.27 -5.17
N ALA A 747 22.57 21.41 -4.88
CA ALA A 747 22.83 20.08 -4.31
C ALA A 747 23.44 19.09 -5.32
N GLU A 748 23.25 19.29 -6.63
CA GLU A 748 23.80 18.41 -7.67
C GLU A 748 24.36 19.15 -8.90
N PRO A 749 25.40 18.60 -9.56
CA PRO A 749 25.88 19.10 -10.85
C PRO A 749 24.78 19.07 -11.93
N ARG A 750 24.73 20.08 -12.80
CA ARG A 750 23.74 20.19 -13.90
C ARG A 750 23.61 18.93 -14.76
N VAL A 751 24.68 18.14 -14.89
CA VAL A 751 24.73 16.89 -15.68
C VAL A 751 23.82 15.80 -15.09
N ARG A 752 23.66 15.73 -13.76
CA ARG A 752 22.79 14.73 -13.13
C ARG A 752 21.31 15.12 -13.20
N ARG A 753 21.00 16.43 -13.24
CA ARG A 753 19.66 16.96 -13.55
C ARG A 753 19.20 16.60 -14.99
N MET A 754 20.11 16.22 -15.88
CA MET A 754 19.76 15.73 -17.23
C MET A 754 19.40 14.23 -17.26
N VAL A 755 19.75 13.46 -16.23
CA VAL A 755 19.44 12.02 -16.16
C VAL A 755 18.08 11.83 -15.52
N ASP A 756 17.13 11.29 -16.27
CA ASP A 756 15.77 11.08 -15.79
C ASP A 756 15.72 9.98 -14.69
N PRO A 757 15.32 10.32 -13.44
CA PRO A 757 15.23 9.35 -12.35
C PRO A 757 14.22 8.23 -12.62
N GLU A 758 13.12 8.53 -13.31
CA GLU A 758 12.09 7.56 -13.69
C GLU A 758 12.62 6.55 -14.72
N LEU A 759 13.50 6.98 -15.63
CA LEU A 759 14.19 6.07 -16.53
C LEU A 759 15.12 5.13 -15.74
N GLY A 760 15.91 5.68 -14.82
CA GLY A 760 16.78 4.91 -13.93
C GLY A 760 16.00 3.86 -13.13
N GLU A 761 14.86 4.23 -12.54
CA GLU A 761 13.99 3.31 -11.79
C GLU A 761 13.35 2.24 -12.69
N LYS A 762 12.92 2.61 -13.90
CA LYS A 762 12.38 1.64 -14.87
C LYS A 762 13.44 0.64 -15.33
N VAL A 763 14.66 1.11 -15.58
CA VAL A 763 15.80 0.28 -15.95
C VAL A 763 16.19 -0.63 -14.78
N ALA A 764 16.33 -0.09 -13.57
CA ALA A 764 16.66 -0.84 -12.36
C ALA A 764 15.56 -1.87 -12.03
N GLY A 765 14.28 -1.49 -12.15
CA GLY A 765 13.14 -2.37 -11.98
C GLY A 765 13.11 -3.49 -13.03
N ARG A 766 13.40 -3.17 -14.30
CA ARG A 766 13.52 -4.17 -15.37
C ARG A 766 14.72 -5.09 -15.14
N PHE A 767 15.84 -4.55 -14.68
CA PHE A 767 17.05 -5.32 -14.35
C PHE A 767 16.81 -6.24 -13.16
N ARG A 768 16.20 -5.77 -12.07
CA ARG A 768 15.83 -6.58 -10.89
C ARG A 768 14.86 -7.69 -11.23
N ARG A 769 13.97 -7.46 -12.21
CA ARG A 769 13.08 -8.48 -12.79
C ARG A 769 13.75 -9.27 -13.91
N SER A 770 15.04 -9.13 -14.20
CA SER A 770 15.72 -9.89 -15.25
C SER A 770 16.32 -11.19 -14.69
N ARG A 771 16.52 -12.19 -15.55
CA ARG A 771 17.24 -13.43 -15.17
C ARG A 771 18.71 -13.19 -14.79
N TYR A 772 19.26 -12.04 -15.17
CA TYR A 772 20.65 -11.68 -14.92
C TYR A 772 20.87 -11.07 -13.53
N TYR A 773 19.80 -10.66 -12.84
CA TYR A 773 19.91 -10.01 -11.53
C TYR A 773 20.59 -10.90 -10.49
N PHE A 774 20.02 -12.07 -10.20
CA PHE A 774 20.58 -12.97 -9.19
C PHE A 774 22.01 -13.44 -9.54
N PRO A 775 22.34 -13.84 -10.78
CA PRO A 775 23.72 -14.10 -11.17
C PRO A 775 24.66 -12.90 -10.98
N ALA A 776 24.23 -11.69 -11.32
CA ALA A 776 25.04 -10.48 -11.11
C ALA A 776 25.25 -10.18 -9.62
N MET A 777 24.21 -10.32 -8.80
CA MET A 777 24.29 -10.12 -7.35
C MET A 777 25.15 -11.20 -6.67
N GLN A 778 25.08 -12.45 -7.14
CA GLN A 778 25.97 -13.52 -6.67
C GLN A 778 27.44 -13.23 -7.02
N ARG A 779 27.72 -12.73 -8.23
CA ARG A 779 29.08 -12.31 -8.63
C ARG A 779 29.56 -11.14 -7.78
N MET A 780 28.69 -10.14 -7.56
CA MET A 780 28.98 -9.01 -6.68
C MET A 780 29.27 -9.48 -5.25
N PHE A 781 28.43 -10.35 -4.68
CA PHE A 781 28.64 -10.95 -3.36
C PHE A 781 30.01 -11.64 -3.28
N LYS A 782 30.34 -12.47 -4.27
CA LYS A 782 31.65 -13.17 -4.32
C LYS A 782 32.83 -12.20 -4.43
N LEU A 783 32.69 -11.10 -5.18
CA LEU A 783 33.72 -10.07 -5.32
C LEU A 783 33.90 -9.29 -4.00
N VAL A 784 32.80 -8.86 -3.39
CA VAL A 784 32.81 -8.12 -2.12
C VAL A 784 33.32 -9.00 -0.97
N ALA A 785 33.00 -10.30 -0.96
CA ALA A 785 33.50 -11.24 0.03
C ALA A 785 35.03 -11.44 0.01
N ARG A 786 35.73 -10.97 -1.04
CA ARG A 786 37.19 -10.93 -1.11
C ARG A 786 37.79 -9.69 -0.44
N THR A 787 36.99 -8.66 -0.16
CA THR A 787 37.43 -7.48 0.59
C THR A 787 37.59 -7.80 2.09
N PRO A 788 38.27 -6.96 2.89
CA PRO A 788 38.37 -7.16 4.32
C PRO A 788 36.98 -7.28 4.99
N MET A 789 36.84 -8.29 5.85
CA MET A 789 35.63 -8.49 6.65
C MET A 789 35.49 -7.33 7.64
N ASP A 790 34.28 -6.84 7.83
CA ASP A 790 33.97 -5.85 8.86
C ASP A 790 33.66 -6.59 10.16
N LYS A 791 34.61 -6.53 11.12
CA LYS A 791 34.54 -7.27 12.39
C LYS A 791 33.41 -6.77 13.30
N ASP A 792 33.00 -5.53 13.11
CA ASP A 792 31.99 -4.84 13.93
C ASP A 792 30.63 -4.77 13.21
N LEU A 793 30.40 -5.60 12.19
CA LEU A 793 29.15 -5.59 11.42
C LEU A 793 28.29 -6.82 11.73
N ILE A 794 27.08 -6.54 12.21
CA ILE A 794 26.04 -7.52 12.54
C ILE A 794 24.85 -7.34 11.59
N VAL A 795 24.41 -8.42 10.95
CA VAL A 795 23.23 -8.42 10.07
C VAL A 795 22.12 -9.27 10.68
N PHE A 796 20.96 -8.66 10.89
CA PHE A 796 19.75 -9.29 11.41
C PHE A 796 18.72 -9.50 10.29
N GLU A 797 18.08 -10.66 10.23
CA GLU A 797 16.91 -10.92 9.38
C GLU A 797 15.89 -11.75 10.16
N SER A 798 14.61 -11.37 10.11
CA SER A 798 13.51 -12.16 10.67
C SER A 798 12.39 -12.32 9.66
N GLY A 799 11.80 -13.52 9.58
CA GLY A 799 10.63 -13.79 8.73
C GLY A 799 10.87 -13.53 7.24
N LEU A 800 12.08 -13.85 6.73
CA LEU A 800 12.51 -13.51 5.36
C LEU A 800 12.47 -12.00 5.07
N GLY A 801 12.87 -11.19 6.05
CA GLY A 801 12.94 -9.74 5.97
C GLY A 801 11.57 -9.05 5.91
N LYS A 802 10.51 -9.74 6.37
CA LYS A 802 9.14 -9.22 6.44
C LYS A 802 8.72 -8.85 7.86
N GLN A 803 9.54 -9.13 8.87
CA GLN A 803 9.20 -8.94 10.27
C GLN A 803 10.34 -8.23 11.01
N TYR A 804 9.94 -7.31 11.90
CA TYR A 804 10.73 -6.88 13.05
C TYR A 804 10.12 -7.58 14.26
N ALA A 805 10.50 -8.83 14.45
CA ALA A 805 9.86 -9.74 15.41
C ALA A 805 10.82 -10.89 15.75
N ASP A 806 10.40 -11.71 16.71
CA ASP A 806 11.05 -12.99 17.07
C ASP A 806 12.46 -12.82 17.65
N SER A 807 13.19 -13.91 17.91
CA SER A 807 14.45 -13.90 18.67
C SER A 807 15.52 -12.94 18.11
N PRO A 808 15.68 -12.75 16.78
CA PRO A 808 16.59 -11.74 16.24
C PRO A 808 16.30 -10.31 16.75
N ARG A 809 15.03 -9.97 17.01
CA ARG A 809 14.62 -8.64 17.49
C ARG A 809 15.13 -8.41 18.89
N TYR A 810 14.90 -9.35 19.78
CA TYR A 810 15.26 -9.22 21.18
C TYR A 810 16.78 -9.25 21.39
N ILE A 811 17.53 -10.00 20.57
CA ILE A 811 19.00 -9.91 20.55
C ILE A 811 19.45 -8.49 20.15
N TYR A 812 18.83 -7.91 19.12
CA TYR A 812 19.14 -6.57 18.67
C TYR A 812 18.78 -5.49 19.69
N GLU A 813 17.57 -5.56 20.27
CA GLU A 813 17.11 -4.61 21.30
C GLU A 813 17.98 -4.70 22.56
N GLU A 814 18.45 -5.89 22.93
CA GLU A 814 19.39 -6.06 24.04
C GLU A 814 20.75 -5.39 23.76
N LEU A 815 21.27 -5.49 22.53
CA LEU A 815 22.48 -4.74 22.13
C LEU A 815 22.27 -3.23 22.20
N LEU A 816 21.10 -2.74 21.79
CA LEU A 816 20.76 -1.32 21.92
C LEU A 816 20.70 -0.89 23.38
N ARG A 817 20.06 -1.69 24.23
CA ARG A 817 19.93 -1.44 25.68
C ARG A 817 21.30 -1.35 26.36
N ARG A 818 22.25 -2.17 25.93
CA ARG A 818 23.65 -2.18 26.42
C ARG A 818 24.53 -1.05 25.84
N GLY A 819 24.01 -0.25 24.91
CA GLY A 819 24.79 0.82 24.26
C GLY A 819 25.89 0.30 23.32
N ASP A 820 25.70 -0.86 22.72
CA ASP A 820 26.66 -1.46 21.80
C ASP A 820 26.93 -0.53 20.60
N THR A 821 28.20 -0.21 20.31
CA THR A 821 28.58 0.75 19.25
C THR A 821 28.85 0.08 17.89
N ARG A 822 28.69 -1.24 17.78
CA ARG A 822 28.91 -1.96 16.51
C ARG A 822 27.83 -1.60 15.50
N ARG A 823 28.17 -1.74 14.22
CA ARG A 823 27.29 -1.42 13.10
C ARG A 823 26.25 -2.52 12.95
N LYS A 824 24.97 -2.14 12.98
CA LYS A 824 23.85 -3.06 12.89
C LYS A 824 23.14 -2.85 11.56
N VAL A 825 22.86 -3.93 10.84
CA VAL A 825 22.07 -3.90 9.62
C VAL A 825 20.87 -4.78 9.80
N TRP A 826 19.69 -4.17 9.78
CA TRP A 826 18.44 -4.91 9.88
C TRP A 826 17.82 -5.09 8.49
N VAL A 827 17.61 -6.34 8.09
CA VAL A 827 16.97 -6.68 6.83
C VAL A 827 15.46 -6.63 6.99
N TYR A 828 14.84 -5.54 6.53
CA TYR A 828 13.41 -5.31 6.64
C TYR A 828 12.91 -4.37 5.54
N ASP A 829 11.62 -4.43 5.24
CA ASP A 829 10.99 -3.62 4.20
C ASP A 829 10.16 -2.45 4.74
N ARG A 830 10.09 -2.28 6.07
CA ARG A 830 9.48 -1.13 6.76
C ARG A 830 10.49 -0.44 7.69
N LYS A 831 10.06 0.63 8.35
CA LYS A 831 10.83 1.35 9.37
C LYS A 831 10.93 0.49 10.63
N LEU A 832 12.07 0.54 11.31
CA LEU A 832 12.20 -0.09 12.62
C LEU A 832 11.52 0.79 13.69
N PRO A 833 10.76 0.20 14.62
CA PRO A 833 10.22 0.94 15.76
C PRO A 833 11.34 1.56 16.62
N VAL A 834 12.43 0.82 16.82
CA VAL A 834 13.59 1.24 17.63
C VAL A 834 14.88 1.10 16.82
N ALA A 835 15.66 2.18 16.75
CA ALA A 835 16.96 2.19 16.09
C ALA A 835 17.92 3.20 16.71
N ASP A 836 19.19 2.82 16.85
CA ASP A 836 20.28 3.72 17.20
C ASP A 836 20.91 4.35 15.93
N PRO A 837 21.78 5.37 16.06
CA PRO A 837 22.51 5.94 14.92
C PRO A 837 23.44 4.97 14.19
N HIS A 838 23.75 3.81 14.78
CA HIS A 838 24.60 2.77 14.20
C HIS A 838 23.79 1.71 13.42
N THR A 839 22.46 1.82 13.42
CA THR A 839 21.56 0.89 12.75
C THR A 839 21.18 1.38 11.35
N LYS A 840 21.22 0.45 10.39
CA LYS A 840 20.75 0.68 9.03
C LYS A 840 19.73 -0.37 8.60
N VAL A 841 18.61 0.09 8.06
CA VAL A 841 17.61 -0.78 7.45
C VAL A 841 17.95 -1.06 5.99
N VAL A 842 17.88 -2.31 5.57
CA VAL A 842 18.18 -2.73 4.20
C VAL A 842 17.08 -3.65 3.67
N LYS A 843 16.59 -3.36 2.45
CA LYS A 843 15.59 -4.21 1.82
C LYS A 843 16.18 -5.54 1.38
N ARG A 844 15.52 -6.64 1.74
CA ARG A 844 15.93 -7.99 1.33
C ARG A 844 16.13 -8.11 -0.19
N LEU A 845 17.18 -8.82 -0.58
CA LEU A 845 17.61 -9.02 -1.97
C LEU A 845 17.93 -7.72 -2.74
N SER A 846 18.15 -6.57 -2.09
CA SER A 846 18.72 -5.37 -2.74
C SER A 846 20.24 -5.53 -2.95
N PRO A 847 20.89 -4.68 -3.77
CA PRO A 847 22.34 -4.67 -3.85
C PRO A 847 23.02 -4.47 -2.48
N GLU A 848 22.47 -3.61 -1.61
CA GLU A 848 23.02 -3.44 -0.26
C GLU A 848 22.91 -4.71 0.59
N TYR A 849 21.82 -5.48 0.44
CA TYR A 849 21.65 -6.75 1.16
C TYR A 849 22.82 -7.71 0.87
N TYR A 850 23.21 -7.85 -0.39
CA TYR A 850 24.38 -8.66 -0.77
C TYR A 850 25.69 -8.05 -0.28
N TRP A 851 25.82 -6.72 -0.34
CA TRP A 851 27.01 -6.01 0.13
C TRP A 851 27.27 -6.23 1.62
N TYR A 852 26.25 -6.03 2.46
CA TYR A 852 26.39 -6.16 3.91
C TYR A 852 26.59 -7.61 4.33
N LEU A 853 25.82 -8.57 3.78
CA LEU A 853 26.06 -9.98 4.07
C LEU A 853 27.47 -10.43 3.68
N ALA A 854 28.01 -9.96 2.56
CA ALA A 854 29.37 -10.33 2.11
C ALA A 854 30.48 -9.79 3.03
N ARG A 855 30.23 -8.70 3.76
CA ARG A 855 31.20 -8.06 4.66
C ARG A 855 31.02 -8.38 6.13
N ALA A 856 29.83 -8.76 6.55
CA ALA A 856 29.49 -8.93 7.96
C ALA A 856 30.28 -10.04 8.64
N LYS A 857 30.69 -9.78 9.89
CA LYS A 857 31.20 -10.80 10.79
C LYS A 857 30.05 -11.65 11.35
N TYR A 858 28.92 -11.04 11.72
CA TYR A 858 27.81 -11.74 12.37
C TYR A 858 26.56 -11.75 11.50
N TRP A 859 25.96 -12.93 11.34
CA TRP A 859 24.67 -13.16 10.70
C TRP A 859 23.70 -13.70 11.76
N VAL A 860 22.58 -13.03 11.99
CA VAL A 860 21.54 -13.43 12.95
C VAL A 860 20.23 -13.64 12.19
N ASN A 861 19.66 -14.85 12.26
CA ASN A 861 18.42 -15.18 11.56
C ASN A 861 17.61 -16.23 12.33
N ASN A 862 16.28 -16.24 12.18
CA ASN A 862 15.37 -17.28 12.68
C ASN A 862 14.91 -18.27 11.61
N GLN A 863 15.29 -17.99 10.36
CA GLN A 863 15.16 -18.88 9.22
C GLN A 863 16.52 -18.97 8.50
N ASN A 864 16.51 -19.44 7.26
CA ASN A 864 17.71 -19.54 6.46
C ASN A 864 17.88 -18.38 5.48
N PHE A 865 19.07 -17.79 5.47
CA PHE A 865 19.51 -16.97 4.34
C PHE A 865 19.50 -17.77 3.02
N PRO A 866 19.43 -17.12 1.85
CA PRO A 866 19.43 -17.81 0.57
C PRO A 866 20.63 -18.77 0.41
N HIS A 867 20.35 -20.05 0.15
CA HIS A 867 21.35 -21.15 0.09
C HIS A 867 22.54 -20.90 -0.85
N TYR A 868 22.39 -20.06 -1.87
CA TYR A 868 23.46 -19.71 -2.81
C TYR A 868 24.45 -18.64 -2.27
N LEU A 869 24.15 -18.06 -1.11
CA LEU A 869 25.09 -17.21 -0.36
C LEU A 869 25.83 -18.08 0.64
N ARG A 870 27.13 -17.84 0.77
CA ARG A 870 28.00 -18.58 1.69
C ARG A 870 28.62 -17.62 2.70
N ARG A 871 28.43 -17.90 3.99
CA ARG A 871 29.15 -17.24 5.08
C ARG A 871 30.67 -17.36 4.86
N ARG A 872 31.43 -16.33 5.22
CA ARG A 872 32.91 -16.39 5.24
C ARG A 872 33.39 -17.33 6.34
N LYS A 873 34.54 -17.97 6.17
CA LYS A 873 35.08 -18.95 7.14
C LYS A 873 35.13 -18.40 8.58
N ASP A 874 35.58 -17.16 8.73
CA ASP A 874 35.71 -16.48 10.02
C ASP A 874 34.43 -15.74 10.46
N GLY A 875 33.34 -15.77 9.68
CA GLY A 875 32.06 -15.19 10.11
C GLY A 875 31.41 -16.01 11.22
N VAL A 876 30.33 -15.54 11.80
CA VAL A 876 29.52 -16.27 12.79
C VAL A 876 28.07 -16.20 12.33
N TYR A 877 27.43 -17.34 12.14
CA TYR A 877 26.01 -17.41 11.84
C TYR A 877 25.27 -18.01 13.02
N ILE A 878 24.53 -17.14 13.69
CA ILE A 878 23.62 -17.40 14.81
C ILE A 878 22.25 -17.75 14.23
N GLN A 879 21.92 -19.04 14.24
CA GLN A 879 20.60 -19.52 13.89
C GLN A 879 19.75 -19.57 15.15
N THR A 880 18.70 -18.77 15.21
CA THR A 880 17.79 -18.72 16.35
C THR A 880 16.62 -19.69 16.22
N TRP A 881 16.34 -20.19 15.00
CA TRP A 881 15.10 -20.91 14.69
C TRP A 881 13.85 -20.14 15.17
N HIS A 882 12.67 -20.76 15.14
CA HIS A 882 11.40 -20.04 15.33
C HIS A 882 10.38 -20.81 16.18
N GLY A 883 10.84 -21.71 17.05
CA GLY A 883 9.98 -22.36 18.05
C GLY A 883 10.37 -23.77 18.40
N THR A 884 9.77 -24.27 19.48
CA THR A 884 9.97 -25.64 19.97
C THR A 884 9.35 -26.65 19.01
N PRO A 885 10.07 -27.70 18.59
CA PRO A 885 9.54 -28.71 17.68
C PRO A 885 8.37 -29.51 18.28
N LEU A 886 7.17 -29.31 17.73
CA LEU A 886 6.04 -30.24 17.91
C LEU A 886 6.06 -31.32 16.82
N LYS A 887 6.20 -30.90 15.56
CA LYS A 887 6.10 -31.76 14.37
C LYS A 887 7.48 -32.24 13.96
N ARG A 888 7.58 -33.47 13.45
CA ARG A 888 8.80 -33.98 12.81
C ARG A 888 9.18 -33.11 11.61
N MET A 889 10.50 -32.94 11.40
CA MET A 889 11.05 -32.03 10.41
C MET A 889 12.22 -32.67 9.66
N LEU A 890 12.33 -32.34 8.37
CA LEU A 890 13.49 -32.66 7.52
C LEU A 890 13.86 -34.15 7.56
N HIS A 891 15.01 -34.51 8.16
CA HIS A 891 15.54 -35.87 8.14
C HIS A 891 14.76 -36.83 9.04
N ASP A 892 13.85 -36.32 9.87
CA ASP A 892 12.95 -37.11 10.72
C ASP A 892 11.57 -37.32 10.06
N MET A 893 11.40 -36.89 8.81
CA MET A 893 10.19 -37.14 8.00
C MET A 893 10.48 -38.21 6.95
N ASP A 894 9.58 -39.19 6.80
CA ASP A 894 9.70 -40.23 5.78
C ASP A 894 9.48 -39.67 4.36
N GLU A 895 8.51 -38.77 4.19
CA GLU A 895 8.24 -38.04 2.95
C GLU A 895 8.00 -36.54 3.20
N VAL A 896 8.41 -35.68 2.26
CA VAL A 896 8.21 -34.22 2.33
C VAL A 896 7.25 -33.78 1.22
N HIS A 897 5.96 -33.65 1.56
CA HIS A 897 4.94 -33.15 0.63
C HIS A 897 4.98 -31.63 0.46
N GLY A 898 4.52 -31.13 -0.70
CA GLY A 898 4.34 -29.70 -0.96
C GLY A 898 5.63 -28.87 -1.18
N ARG A 899 6.80 -29.51 -1.35
CA ARG A 899 8.09 -28.83 -1.56
C ARG A 899 8.75 -29.27 -2.88
N THR A 900 9.60 -28.41 -3.44
CA THR A 900 10.30 -28.67 -4.70
C THR A 900 11.48 -29.63 -4.50
N ASP A 901 11.76 -30.46 -5.52
CA ASP A 901 12.89 -31.41 -5.56
C ASP A 901 14.19 -30.81 -5.01
N GLY A 902 14.92 -31.60 -4.21
CA GLY A 902 16.15 -31.18 -3.55
C GLY A 902 15.95 -30.18 -2.40
N TYR A 903 14.75 -30.06 -1.84
CA TYR A 903 14.48 -29.22 -0.66
C TYR A 903 15.35 -29.61 0.53
N ILE A 904 15.40 -30.90 0.88
CA ILE A 904 16.21 -31.43 1.98
C ILE A 904 17.68 -31.08 1.77
N GLU A 905 18.20 -31.23 0.55
CA GLU A 905 19.60 -30.90 0.23
C GLU A 905 19.87 -29.40 0.39
N ARG A 906 19.00 -28.52 -0.10
CA ARG A 906 19.16 -27.06 0.07
C ARG A 906 19.15 -26.65 1.54
N VAL A 907 18.28 -27.25 2.35
CA VAL A 907 18.21 -26.95 3.78
C VAL A 907 19.45 -27.52 4.49
N SER A 908 19.88 -28.73 4.14
CA SER A 908 21.11 -29.34 4.67
C SER A 908 22.34 -28.48 4.35
N GLN A 909 22.40 -27.88 3.17
CA GLN A 909 23.46 -26.91 2.83
C GLN A 909 23.40 -25.62 3.65
N ALA A 910 22.20 -25.18 4.04
CA ALA A 910 22.05 -24.02 4.93
C ALA A 910 22.48 -24.36 6.36
N VAL A 911 22.08 -25.53 6.88
CA VAL A 911 22.47 -26.06 8.20
C VAL A 911 23.99 -26.10 8.36
N ARG A 912 24.72 -26.53 7.32
CA ARG A 912 26.21 -26.57 7.33
C ARG A 912 26.86 -25.20 7.51
N GLN A 913 26.14 -24.10 7.32
CA GLN A 913 26.68 -22.75 7.51
C GLN A 913 26.53 -22.22 8.94
N TRP A 914 25.62 -22.82 9.72
CA TRP A 914 25.32 -22.38 11.09
C TRP A 914 26.54 -22.58 11.98
N SER A 915 26.96 -21.50 12.63
CA SER A 915 28.06 -21.52 13.60
C SER A 915 27.55 -21.88 14.99
N VAL A 916 26.31 -21.49 15.30
CA VAL A 916 25.59 -21.88 16.51
C VAL A 916 24.10 -21.96 16.20
N LEU A 917 23.41 -22.89 16.86
CA LEU A 917 21.96 -23.02 16.88
C LEU A 917 21.45 -22.74 18.29
N LEU A 918 20.49 -21.83 18.47
CA LEU A 918 19.83 -21.64 19.75
C LEU A 918 18.81 -22.75 20.00
N SER A 919 18.62 -23.09 21.26
CA SER A 919 17.64 -24.05 21.70
C SER A 919 16.98 -23.60 23.02
N PRO A 920 15.67 -23.75 23.17
CA PRO A 920 14.95 -23.38 24.39
C PRO A 920 15.09 -24.41 25.51
N SER A 921 15.35 -25.68 25.18
CA SER A 921 15.36 -26.79 26.13
C SER A 921 16.15 -28.00 25.64
N PRO A 922 16.56 -28.92 26.53
CA PRO A 922 17.17 -30.20 26.14
C PRO A 922 16.30 -31.01 25.17
N TYR A 923 14.97 -30.94 25.33
CA TYR A 923 14.01 -31.57 24.41
C TYR A 923 14.17 -31.02 22.98
N ALA A 924 14.15 -29.69 22.83
CA ALA A 924 14.30 -29.07 21.51
C ALA A 924 15.69 -29.36 20.90
N THR A 925 16.74 -29.39 21.72
CA THR A 925 18.08 -29.77 21.25
C THR A 925 18.12 -31.17 20.67
N ALA A 926 17.53 -32.16 21.36
CA ALA A 926 17.48 -33.53 20.87
C ALA A 926 16.76 -33.60 19.51
N ALA A 927 15.60 -32.96 19.40
CA ALA A 927 14.84 -32.89 18.15
C ALA A 927 15.61 -32.17 17.04
N PHE A 928 16.27 -31.05 17.32
CA PHE A 928 17.07 -30.32 16.34
C PHE A 928 18.30 -31.11 15.86
N ARG A 929 19.00 -31.80 16.76
CA ARG A 929 20.15 -32.63 16.40
C ARG A 929 19.76 -33.75 15.45
N SER A 930 18.62 -34.39 15.69
CA SER A 930 18.07 -35.43 14.79
C SER A 930 17.63 -34.82 13.47
N ALA A 931 16.65 -33.92 13.50
CA ALA A 931 16.01 -33.34 12.31
C ALA A 931 16.98 -32.65 11.35
N PHE A 932 17.96 -31.91 11.88
CA PHE A 932 18.93 -31.17 11.06
C PHE A 932 20.23 -31.93 10.83
N ARG A 933 20.46 -33.05 11.53
CA ARG A 933 21.77 -33.73 11.59
C ARG A 933 22.90 -32.74 11.95
N TYR A 934 22.59 -31.79 12.83
CA TYR A 934 23.50 -30.72 13.19
C TYR A 934 24.45 -31.16 14.30
N GLN A 935 25.74 -31.18 13.99
CA GLN A 935 26.82 -31.58 14.91
C GLN A 935 27.59 -30.39 15.49
N GLY A 936 27.19 -29.16 15.16
CA GLY A 936 27.83 -27.95 15.68
C GLY A 936 27.37 -27.57 17.09
N PRO A 937 27.85 -26.41 17.58
CA PRO A 937 27.47 -25.85 18.89
C PRO A 937 25.98 -25.53 18.97
N VAL A 938 25.32 -26.00 20.03
CA VAL A 938 23.94 -25.64 20.38
C VAL A 938 23.99 -24.82 21.67
N LEU A 939 23.33 -23.66 21.67
CA LEU A 939 23.24 -22.78 22.83
C LEU A 939 21.85 -22.93 23.47
N GLU A 940 21.80 -23.71 24.55
CA GLU A 940 20.59 -23.97 25.33
C GLU A 940 20.36 -22.87 26.37
N GLU A 941 19.88 -21.70 25.94
CA GLU A 941 19.73 -20.51 26.81
C GLU A 941 18.32 -19.92 26.85
N GLY A 942 17.32 -20.64 26.33
CA GLY A 942 15.97 -20.10 26.13
C GLY A 942 15.86 -19.36 24.79
N TYR A 943 14.66 -18.86 24.47
CA TYR A 943 14.46 -17.98 23.33
C TYR A 943 14.41 -16.51 23.75
N PRO A 944 15.26 -15.64 23.17
CA PRO A 944 15.19 -14.19 23.40
C PRO A 944 13.79 -13.59 23.21
N ARG A 945 12.98 -14.12 22.29
CA ARG A 945 11.60 -13.65 22.07
C ARG A 945 10.67 -13.84 23.27
N ASN A 946 10.97 -14.79 24.14
CA ASN A 946 10.13 -15.13 25.27
C ASN A 946 10.45 -14.31 26.53
N ASP A 947 11.53 -13.53 26.52
CA ASP A 947 11.88 -12.66 27.67
C ASP A 947 10.74 -11.71 28.02
N VAL A 948 10.05 -11.18 27.01
CA VAL A 948 8.91 -10.29 27.20
C VAL A 948 7.72 -10.99 27.87
N LEU A 949 7.57 -12.31 27.72
CA LEU A 949 6.49 -13.06 28.36
C LEU A 949 6.77 -13.22 29.85
N ALA A 950 8.01 -13.60 30.20
CA ALA A 950 8.44 -13.76 31.58
C ALA A 950 8.43 -12.44 32.36
N LEU A 951 8.92 -11.35 31.74
CA LEU A 951 8.97 -10.02 32.34
C LEU A 951 7.63 -9.26 32.26
N GLY A 952 6.85 -9.51 31.20
CA GLY A 952 5.66 -8.73 30.85
C GLY A 952 4.39 -9.15 31.57
N LYS A 953 4.33 -10.38 32.08
CA LYS A 953 3.10 -10.95 32.66
C LYS A 953 2.55 -10.15 33.85
N ASP A 954 3.41 -9.47 34.60
CA ASP A 954 3.07 -8.73 35.82
C ASP A 954 3.19 -7.20 35.71
N THR A 955 3.63 -6.66 34.55
CA THR A 955 3.98 -5.24 34.39
C THR A 955 2.88 -4.38 33.75
N GLY A 956 1.74 -4.97 33.41
CA GLY A 956 0.65 -4.30 32.71
C GLY A 956 0.82 -4.18 31.20
N ALA A 957 1.87 -4.79 30.62
CA ALA A 957 2.10 -4.82 29.18
C ALA A 957 0.89 -5.35 28.38
N GLY A 958 0.23 -6.41 28.88
CA GLY A 958 -1.00 -6.93 28.28
C GLY A 958 -2.15 -5.92 28.26
N ARG A 959 -2.28 -5.07 29.30
CA ARG A 959 -3.30 -4.01 29.34
C ARG A 959 -3.04 -2.93 28.29
N ALA A 960 -1.78 -2.59 28.04
CA ALA A 960 -1.42 -1.65 26.98
C ALA A 960 -1.80 -2.18 25.59
N VAL A 961 -1.57 -3.48 25.34
CA VAL A 961 -1.98 -4.13 24.09
C VAL A 961 -3.51 -4.16 23.96
N ARG A 962 -4.25 -4.49 25.03
CA ARG A 962 -5.73 -4.43 25.05
C ARG A 962 -6.25 -3.04 24.71
N ALA A 963 -5.71 -2.00 25.35
CA ALA A 963 -6.08 -0.61 25.08
C ALA A 963 -5.82 -0.21 23.61
N LYS A 964 -4.70 -0.66 23.03
CA LYS A 964 -4.37 -0.43 21.62
C LYS A 964 -5.34 -1.13 20.66
N LEU A 965 -5.90 -2.27 21.06
CA LEU A 965 -6.91 -3.02 20.31
C LEU A 965 -8.34 -2.54 20.58
N GLY A 966 -8.54 -1.55 21.46
CA GLY A 966 -9.88 -1.07 21.83
C GLY A 966 -10.66 -2.02 22.76
N ILE A 967 -9.96 -2.93 23.44
CA ILE A 967 -10.58 -3.93 24.32
C ILE A 967 -10.75 -3.33 25.74
N PRO A 968 -11.98 -3.34 26.31
CA PRO A 968 -12.22 -2.92 27.69
C PRO A 968 -11.40 -3.71 28.72
N ALA A 969 -10.98 -3.06 29.80
CA ALA A 969 -10.05 -3.64 30.78
C ALA A 969 -10.66 -4.78 31.62
N ASP A 970 -11.98 -4.80 31.73
CA ASP A 970 -12.80 -5.75 32.49
C ASP A 970 -13.16 -7.01 31.71
N ARG A 971 -12.90 -7.06 30.39
CA ARG A 971 -13.21 -8.24 29.57
C ARG A 971 -12.10 -9.29 29.61
N LYS A 972 -12.52 -10.56 29.65
CA LYS A 972 -11.68 -11.74 29.43
C LYS A 972 -11.29 -11.81 27.96
N VAL A 973 -10.05 -12.21 27.65
CA VAL A 973 -9.53 -12.25 26.28
C VAL A 973 -9.10 -13.67 25.92
N VAL A 974 -9.73 -14.25 24.91
CA VAL A 974 -9.40 -15.56 24.34
C VAL A 974 -8.64 -15.36 23.03
N LEU A 975 -7.43 -15.92 22.92
CA LEU A 975 -6.68 -15.95 21.65
C LEU A 975 -6.90 -17.27 20.96
N TYR A 976 -7.47 -17.25 19.75
CA TYR A 976 -7.55 -18.41 18.88
C TYR A 976 -6.46 -18.36 17.80
N ALA A 977 -5.50 -19.27 17.88
CA ALA A 977 -4.32 -19.33 17.02
C ALA A 977 -4.11 -20.74 16.41
N PRO A 978 -4.93 -21.16 15.43
CA PRO A 978 -4.83 -22.47 14.80
C PRO A 978 -3.69 -22.56 13.79
N THR A 979 -3.28 -23.79 13.49
CA THR A 979 -2.28 -24.11 12.47
C THR A 979 -2.89 -24.02 11.07
N PHE A 980 -2.13 -23.52 10.11
CA PHE A 980 -2.51 -23.57 8.70
C PHE A 980 -2.64 -25.02 8.16
N ARG A 981 -3.72 -25.28 7.40
CA ARG A 981 -3.99 -26.56 6.73
C ARG A 981 -3.64 -26.44 5.23
N ASP A 982 -2.66 -27.23 4.77
CA ASP A 982 -2.15 -27.18 3.39
C ASP A 982 -3.13 -27.84 2.38
N ASP A 983 -4.01 -28.72 2.86
CA ASP A 983 -4.96 -29.53 2.08
C ASP A 983 -6.29 -28.84 1.77
N GLN A 984 -6.57 -27.69 2.38
CA GLN A 984 -7.74 -26.84 2.05
C GLN A 984 -7.42 -25.79 0.97
N ALA A 985 -6.54 -26.15 0.03
CA ALA A 985 -6.21 -25.32 -1.11
C ALA A 985 -7.28 -25.50 -2.21
N THR A 986 -8.23 -24.57 -2.32
CA THR A 986 -9.03 -24.51 -3.55
C THR A 986 -8.10 -24.04 -4.67
N GLY A 987 -7.95 -24.81 -5.74
CA GLY A 987 -6.93 -24.72 -6.83
C GLY A 987 -6.82 -23.41 -7.63
N THR A 988 -7.19 -22.27 -7.05
CA THR A 988 -7.15 -20.91 -7.58
C THR A 988 -6.20 -19.97 -6.83
N GLY A 989 -5.44 -20.50 -5.86
CA GLY A 989 -4.71 -19.69 -4.87
C GLY A 989 -5.65 -18.97 -3.90
N ARG A 990 -6.89 -19.46 -3.80
CA ARG A 990 -7.84 -19.16 -2.74
C ARG A 990 -7.66 -20.26 -1.71
N PHE A 991 -7.37 -19.88 -0.48
CA PHE A 991 -7.45 -20.79 0.65
C PHE A 991 -8.74 -20.39 1.35
N SER A 992 -9.75 -21.25 1.32
CA SER A 992 -10.95 -21.11 2.16
C SER A 992 -10.65 -21.90 3.42
N PHE A 993 -10.29 -21.20 4.49
CA PHE A 993 -10.32 -21.79 5.81
C PHE A 993 -11.71 -21.48 6.36
N GLU A 994 -12.56 -22.49 6.40
CA GLU A 994 -13.80 -22.40 7.15
C GLU A 994 -13.44 -22.49 8.62
N LEU A 995 -13.85 -21.47 9.39
CA LEU A 995 -13.66 -21.48 10.83
C LEU A 995 -14.45 -22.67 11.39
N PRO A 996 -13.81 -23.57 12.16
CA PRO A 996 -14.49 -24.71 12.78
C PRO A 996 -15.43 -24.31 13.94
N LEU A 997 -15.64 -23.00 14.15
CA LEU A 997 -16.49 -22.45 15.19
C LEU A 997 -17.33 -21.29 14.64
N ASP A 998 -18.55 -21.16 15.13
CA ASP A 998 -19.53 -20.13 14.80
C ASP A 998 -19.31 -18.88 15.69
N LEU A 999 -18.97 -17.77 15.02
CA LEU A 999 -18.68 -16.50 15.68
C LEU A 999 -19.92 -15.86 16.30
N GLU A 1000 -21.11 -16.06 15.75
CA GLU A 1000 -22.36 -15.55 16.33
C GLU A 1000 -22.75 -16.35 17.57
N ARG A 1001 -22.51 -17.67 17.58
CA ARG A 1001 -22.71 -18.49 18.78
C ARG A 1001 -21.74 -18.09 19.89
N PHE A 1002 -20.48 -17.85 19.56
CA PHE A 1002 -19.50 -17.32 20.51
C PHE A 1002 -19.96 -15.99 21.09
N HIS A 1003 -20.37 -15.04 20.23
CA HIS A 1003 -20.88 -13.73 20.65
C HIS A 1003 -22.09 -13.85 21.58
N LYS A 1004 -23.06 -14.72 21.25
CA LYS A 1004 -24.25 -14.93 22.09
C LYS A 1004 -23.93 -15.54 23.45
N ARG A 1005 -22.93 -16.44 23.52
CA ARG A 1005 -22.58 -17.15 24.76
C ARG A 1005 -21.64 -16.36 25.66
N PHE A 1006 -20.70 -15.61 25.10
CA PHE A 1006 -19.62 -14.96 25.86
C PHE A 1006 -19.45 -13.46 25.58
N GLY A 1007 -20.24 -12.86 24.69
CA GLY A 1007 -19.99 -11.51 24.18
C GLY A 1007 -20.14 -10.38 25.21
N GLU A 1008 -20.79 -10.62 26.33
CA GLU A 1008 -20.95 -9.63 27.40
C GLU A 1008 -19.63 -9.37 28.15
N ASP A 1009 -18.84 -10.42 28.41
CA ASP A 1009 -17.66 -10.37 29.28
C ASP A 1009 -16.36 -10.83 28.60
N THR A 1010 -16.44 -11.43 27.40
CA THR A 1010 -15.31 -12.06 26.73
C THR A 1010 -15.12 -11.58 25.29
N VAL A 1011 -13.85 -11.41 24.92
CA VAL A 1011 -13.40 -11.04 23.58
C VAL A 1011 -12.61 -12.19 22.95
N LEU A 1012 -12.86 -12.47 21.67
CA LEU A 1012 -12.13 -13.43 20.86
C LEU A 1012 -11.17 -12.74 19.90
N LEU A 1013 -9.88 -13.06 20.00
CA LEU A 1013 -8.84 -12.62 19.08
C LEU A 1013 -8.53 -13.75 18.09
N LEU A 1014 -8.76 -13.49 16.80
CA LEU A 1014 -8.48 -14.45 15.73
C LEU A 1014 -7.09 -14.20 15.14
N ARG A 1015 -6.14 -15.13 15.37
CA ARG A 1015 -4.77 -15.09 14.83
C ARG A 1015 -4.61 -16.15 13.74
N MET A 1016 -5.12 -15.85 12.55
CA MET A 1016 -5.04 -16.74 11.39
C MET A 1016 -3.72 -16.61 10.62
N HIS A 1017 -3.41 -17.63 9.82
CA HIS A 1017 -2.27 -17.57 8.91
C HIS A 1017 -2.43 -16.44 7.87
N VAL A 1018 -1.32 -15.81 7.47
CA VAL A 1018 -1.30 -14.65 6.54
C VAL A 1018 -1.94 -14.91 5.17
N LEU A 1019 -2.12 -16.18 4.77
CA LEU A 1019 -2.82 -16.55 3.53
C LEU A 1019 -4.35 -16.54 3.67
N VAL A 1020 -4.85 -16.58 4.91
CA VAL A 1020 -6.26 -16.55 5.30
C VAL A 1020 -6.66 -15.17 5.87
N ALA A 1021 -5.72 -14.46 6.49
CA ALA A 1021 -5.89 -13.11 7.05
C ALA A 1021 -6.57 -12.11 6.09
N GLY A 1022 -7.50 -11.30 6.61
CA GLY A 1022 -8.24 -10.31 5.83
C GLY A 1022 -9.26 -10.88 4.83
N ARG A 1023 -9.56 -12.18 4.95
CA ARG A 1023 -10.61 -12.87 4.17
C ARG A 1023 -11.68 -13.52 5.04
N LEU A 1024 -11.54 -13.43 6.36
CA LEU A 1024 -12.58 -13.82 7.30
C LEU A 1024 -13.72 -12.80 7.23
N SER A 1025 -14.94 -13.29 7.15
CA SER A 1025 -16.14 -12.46 7.31
C SER A 1025 -16.55 -12.54 8.77
N ILE A 1026 -16.36 -11.46 9.52
CA ILE A 1026 -16.88 -11.34 10.88
C ILE A 1026 -18.30 -10.77 10.77
N PRO A 1027 -19.33 -11.46 11.28
CA PRO A 1027 -20.69 -10.92 11.31
C PRO A 1027 -20.75 -9.59 12.05
N GLU A 1028 -21.59 -8.65 11.59
CA GLU A 1028 -21.75 -7.34 12.23
C GLU A 1028 -22.19 -7.47 13.70
N SER A 1029 -23.03 -8.47 13.99
CA SER A 1029 -23.46 -8.87 15.34
C SER A 1029 -22.30 -9.15 16.29
N ALA A 1030 -21.18 -9.68 15.79
CA ALA A 1030 -20.02 -10.06 16.59
C ALA A 1030 -18.89 -9.02 16.58
N SER A 1031 -19.04 -7.90 15.87
CA SER A 1031 -17.97 -6.93 15.59
C SER A 1031 -17.35 -6.25 16.82
N GLU A 1032 -18.09 -6.16 17.93
CA GLU A 1032 -17.59 -5.62 19.21
C GLU A 1032 -16.87 -6.66 20.09
N THR A 1033 -16.94 -7.94 19.70
CA THR A 1033 -16.48 -9.07 20.52
C THR A 1033 -15.43 -9.94 19.84
N VAL A 1034 -15.34 -9.90 18.50
CA VAL A 1034 -14.42 -10.70 17.71
C VAL A 1034 -13.51 -9.79 16.89
N PHE A 1035 -12.20 -9.94 17.07
CA PHE A 1035 -11.19 -9.11 16.41
C PHE A 1035 -10.25 -9.98 15.54
N ASP A 1036 -10.11 -9.65 14.26
CA ASP A 1036 -9.06 -10.23 13.41
C ASP A 1036 -7.70 -9.57 13.74
N VAL A 1037 -6.87 -10.29 14.49
CA VAL A 1037 -5.51 -9.84 14.87
C VAL A 1037 -4.43 -10.52 14.01
N SER A 1038 -4.78 -11.11 12.88
CA SER A 1038 -3.84 -11.83 12.00
C SER A 1038 -2.74 -10.93 11.41
N ALA A 1039 -3.01 -9.63 11.27
CA ALA A 1039 -2.03 -8.65 10.80
C ALA A 1039 -1.16 -8.06 11.92
N TYR A 1040 -1.46 -8.36 13.19
CA TYR A 1040 -0.71 -7.82 14.33
C TYR A 1040 0.78 -8.26 14.25
N PRO A 1041 1.77 -7.36 14.41
CA PRO A 1041 3.16 -7.69 14.08
C PRO A 1041 3.78 -8.81 14.92
N GLU A 1042 3.58 -8.77 16.24
CA GLU A 1042 4.23 -9.66 17.20
C GLU A 1042 3.22 -10.50 17.99
N ILE A 1043 3.47 -11.81 18.09
CA ILE A 1043 2.52 -12.71 18.78
C ILE A 1043 2.67 -12.67 20.30
N GLN A 1044 3.86 -12.34 20.82
CA GLN A 1044 4.06 -12.24 22.27
C GLN A 1044 3.22 -11.13 22.91
N ASP A 1045 2.98 -10.02 22.21
CA ASP A 1045 2.04 -8.98 22.64
C ASP A 1045 0.63 -9.54 22.81
N LEU A 1046 0.18 -10.35 21.85
CA LEU A 1046 -1.13 -11.01 21.90
C LEU A 1046 -1.19 -12.02 23.04
N HIS A 1047 -0.12 -12.82 23.24
CA HIS A 1047 -0.04 -13.73 24.39
C HIS A 1047 -0.20 -12.97 25.72
N LEU A 1048 0.51 -11.84 25.89
CA LEU A 1048 0.39 -11.00 27.08
C LEU A 1048 -1.01 -10.43 27.27
N ALA A 1049 -1.68 -10.05 26.17
CA ALA A 1049 -3.04 -9.55 26.18
C ALA A 1049 -4.10 -10.61 26.49
N SER A 1050 -3.80 -11.90 26.33
CA SER A 1050 -4.77 -12.98 26.40
C SER A 1050 -4.76 -13.74 27.71
N ASP A 1051 -5.96 -14.02 28.22
CA ASP A 1051 -6.19 -14.79 29.43
C ASP A 1051 -6.23 -16.31 29.15
N VAL A 1052 -6.67 -16.70 27.95
CA VAL A 1052 -6.76 -18.10 27.50
C VAL A 1052 -6.20 -18.22 26.07
N LEU A 1053 -5.41 -19.26 25.82
CA LEU A 1053 -5.01 -19.65 24.46
C LEU A 1053 -5.84 -20.84 24.00
N VAL A 1054 -6.51 -20.70 22.86
CA VAL A 1054 -7.09 -21.80 22.09
C VAL A 1054 -6.19 -22.05 20.88
N THR A 1055 -5.68 -23.27 20.74
CA THR A 1055 -4.83 -23.64 19.61
C THR A 1055 -5.03 -25.11 19.25
N ASP A 1056 -4.27 -25.61 18.29
CA ASP A 1056 -4.29 -27.00 17.84
C ASP A 1056 -2.84 -27.54 17.82
N TYR A 1057 -2.37 -28.02 16.68
CA TYR A 1057 -1.00 -28.47 16.43
C TYR A 1057 0.00 -27.32 16.21
N SER A 1058 -0.19 -26.17 16.84
CA SER A 1058 0.71 -25.03 16.69
C SER A 1058 1.81 -25.11 17.74
N SER A 1059 3.02 -24.63 17.46
CA SER A 1059 4.09 -24.59 18.48
C SER A 1059 3.94 -23.42 19.46
N VAL A 1060 2.95 -22.54 19.29
CA VAL A 1060 2.79 -21.31 20.09
C VAL A 1060 2.45 -21.59 21.56
N PHE A 1061 1.87 -22.75 21.88
CA PHE A 1061 1.54 -23.10 23.27
C PHE A 1061 2.79 -23.33 24.13
N PHE A 1062 3.93 -23.73 23.54
CA PHE A 1062 5.19 -23.82 24.27
C PHE A 1062 5.60 -22.46 24.85
N ASP A 1063 5.45 -21.39 24.05
CA ASP A 1063 5.77 -20.04 24.50
C ASP A 1063 4.69 -19.51 25.46
N PHE A 1064 3.41 -19.75 25.17
CA PHE A 1064 2.30 -19.29 26.02
C PHE A 1064 2.33 -19.90 27.43
N ALA A 1065 2.83 -21.13 27.58
CA ALA A 1065 2.95 -21.79 28.87
C ALA A 1065 3.80 -21.00 29.89
N ILE A 1066 4.70 -20.13 29.44
CA ILE A 1066 5.51 -19.24 30.29
C ILE A 1066 4.63 -18.30 31.12
N LEU A 1067 3.46 -17.92 30.60
CA LEU A 1067 2.50 -17.06 31.28
C LEU A 1067 1.74 -17.76 32.40
N GLN A 1068 1.80 -19.10 32.47
CA GLN A 1068 1.06 -19.91 33.44
C GLN A 1068 -0.46 -19.67 33.37
N ARG A 1069 -0.97 -19.52 32.14
CA ARG A 1069 -2.39 -19.29 31.80
C ARG A 1069 -3.01 -20.49 31.09
N PRO A 1070 -4.34 -20.72 31.18
CA PRO A 1070 -5.02 -21.85 30.55
C PRO A 1070 -4.77 -21.96 29.03
N ILE A 1071 -4.58 -23.21 28.57
CA ILE A 1071 -4.39 -23.56 27.16
C ILE A 1071 -5.42 -24.65 26.81
N ILE A 1072 -6.17 -24.46 25.73
CA ILE A 1072 -7.16 -25.39 25.22
C ILE A 1072 -6.74 -25.85 23.82
N PHE A 1073 -6.74 -27.16 23.59
CA PHE A 1073 -6.35 -27.76 22.32
C PHE A 1073 -7.57 -28.18 21.51
N TYR A 1074 -8.03 -27.31 20.61
CA TYR A 1074 -9.16 -27.59 19.72
C TYR A 1074 -8.71 -28.39 18.49
N ALA A 1075 -8.73 -29.71 18.62
CA ALA A 1075 -8.23 -30.67 17.65
C ALA A 1075 -9.39 -31.39 16.93
N TYR A 1076 -10.28 -30.62 16.30
CA TYR A 1076 -11.47 -31.11 15.57
C TYR A 1076 -11.17 -32.08 14.42
N ASP A 1077 -9.93 -32.11 13.94
CA ASP A 1077 -9.44 -32.95 12.84
C ASP A 1077 -8.28 -33.87 13.25
N LEU A 1078 -8.19 -34.23 14.54
CA LEU A 1078 -7.05 -34.96 15.11
C LEU A 1078 -6.74 -36.29 14.40
N GLU A 1079 -7.76 -37.08 14.08
CA GLU A 1079 -7.60 -38.38 13.42
C GLU A 1079 -6.95 -38.22 12.04
N ARG A 1080 -7.49 -37.30 11.22
CA ARG A 1080 -6.93 -36.94 9.92
C ARG A 1080 -5.52 -36.34 10.03
N TYR A 1081 -5.27 -35.50 11.03
CA TYR A 1081 -3.97 -34.86 11.17
C TYR A 1081 -2.87 -35.84 11.61
N ARG A 1082 -3.20 -36.75 12.53
CA ARG A 1082 -2.30 -37.79 13.07
C ARG A 1082 -1.91 -38.80 11.99
N ASP A 1083 -2.87 -39.24 11.19
CA ASP A 1083 -2.69 -40.40 10.31
C ASP A 1083 -2.20 -40.03 8.91
N THR A 1084 -2.33 -38.77 8.47
CA THR A 1084 -2.04 -38.39 7.06
C THR A 1084 -1.01 -37.28 6.85
N LEU A 1085 -0.68 -36.44 7.85
CA LEU A 1085 0.04 -35.18 7.57
C LEU A 1085 1.45 -35.07 8.13
N ARG A 1086 1.72 -35.33 9.43
CA ARG A 1086 3.07 -35.35 10.06
C ARG A 1086 3.09 -36.08 11.40
N GLY A 1087 4.13 -36.87 11.68
CA GLY A 1087 4.40 -37.39 13.03
C GLY A 1087 4.76 -36.27 14.03
N PHE A 1088 4.43 -36.46 15.31
CA PHE A 1088 4.85 -35.58 16.41
C PHE A 1088 6.10 -36.12 17.12
N TYR A 1089 6.84 -35.22 17.78
CA TYR A 1089 7.91 -35.59 18.71
C TYR A 1089 7.40 -35.87 20.13
N LEU A 1090 6.26 -35.27 20.49
CA LEU A 1090 5.57 -35.49 21.76
C LEU A 1090 4.32 -36.33 21.56
N ASP A 1091 3.90 -37.04 22.60
CA ASP A 1091 2.63 -37.74 22.58
C ASP A 1091 1.49 -36.74 22.82
N TYR A 1092 0.80 -36.38 21.74
CA TYR A 1092 -0.27 -35.39 21.76
C TYR A 1092 -1.44 -35.77 22.69
N GLY A 1093 -1.61 -37.06 23.03
CA GLY A 1093 -2.65 -37.50 23.94
C GLY A 1093 -2.30 -37.35 25.43
N THR A 1094 -1.01 -37.32 25.78
CA THR A 1094 -0.58 -37.44 27.19
C THR A 1094 0.34 -36.32 27.66
N ASP A 1095 1.12 -35.69 26.77
CA ASP A 1095 2.15 -34.71 27.12
C ASP A 1095 1.66 -33.24 27.12
N LEU A 1096 0.39 -32.98 26.77
CA LEU A 1096 -0.13 -31.62 26.64
C LEU A 1096 -0.55 -31.00 27.99
N PRO A 1097 -0.36 -29.68 28.19
CA PRO A 1097 -0.62 -29.02 29.47
C PRO A 1097 -2.10 -28.60 29.68
N GLY A 1098 -3.02 -29.04 28.82
CA GLY A 1098 -4.42 -28.60 28.85
C GLY A 1098 -5.35 -29.57 28.11
N PRO A 1099 -6.68 -29.36 28.21
CA PRO A 1099 -7.66 -30.26 27.63
C PRO A 1099 -7.58 -30.28 26.10
N VAL A 1100 -7.76 -31.47 25.53
CA VAL A 1100 -7.94 -31.69 24.09
C VAL A 1100 -9.42 -31.87 23.82
N VAL A 1101 -9.99 -31.00 23.00
CA VAL A 1101 -11.41 -30.96 22.65
C VAL A 1101 -11.57 -31.09 21.14
N GLN A 1102 -12.64 -31.73 20.70
CA GLN A 1102 -12.87 -32.05 19.28
C GLN A 1102 -14.15 -31.39 18.75
N THR A 1103 -15.10 -31.05 19.61
CA THR A 1103 -16.36 -30.40 19.22
C THR A 1103 -16.41 -28.94 19.66
N GLU A 1104 -17.27 -28.16 19.01
CA GLU A 1104 -17.50 -26.75 19.37
C GLU A 1104 -18.07 -26.60 20.78
N GLU A 1105 -18.98 -27.48 21.21
CA GLU A 1105 -19.54 -27.45 22.57
C GLU A 1105 -18.47 -27.69 23.62
N GLU A 1106 -17.63 -28.72 23.42
CA GLU A 1106 -16.51 -29.00 24.33
C GLU A 1106 -15.53 -27.82 24.41
N LEU A 1107 -15.30 -27.11 23.29
CA LEU A 1107 -14.50 -25.89 23.27
C LEU A 1107 -15.13 -24.78 24.11
N PHE A 1108 -16.43 -24.53 23.96
CA PHE A 1108 -17.13 -23.49 24.71
C PHE A 1108 -17.16 -23.82 26.20
N ASP A 1109 -17.43 -25.07 26.57
CA ASP A 1109 -17.40 -25.53 27.96
C ASP A 1109 -16.00 -25.39 28.56
N ALA A 1110 -14.94 -25.69 27.79
CA ALA A 1110 -13.56 -25.50 28.22
C ALA A 1110 -13.19 -24.02 28.41
N ILE A 1111 -13.69 -23.11 27.55
CA ILE A 1111 -13.47 -21.65 27.67
C ILE A 1111 -14.13 -21.12 28.95
N GLU A 1112 -15.33 -21.60 29.26
CA GLU A 1112 -16.07 -21.27 30.48
C GLU A 1112 -15.32 -21.77 31.73
N ALA A 1113 -14.90 -23.04 31.73
CA ALA A 1113 -14.14 -23.65 32.83
C ALA A 1113 -12.77 -23.00 33.07
N ALA A 1114 -12.12 -22.43 32.05
CA ALA A 1114 -10.80 -21.81 32.16
C ALA A 1114 -10.74 -20.60 33.13
N GLY A 1115 -11.88 -20.08 33.59
CA GLY A 1115 -11.93 -19.04 34.63
C GLY A 1115 -11.91 -19.57 36.08
N GLY A 1116 -12.09 -20.87 36.29
CA GLY A 1116 -12.22 -21.50 37.61
C GLY A 1116 -10.91 -21.92 38.27
N PRO A 1117 -10.95 -22.34 39.56
CA PRO A 1117 -9.80 -22.94 40.24
C PRO A 1117 -9.48 -24.33 39.66
N ASP A 1118 -8.28 -24.49 39.09
CA ASP A 1118 -7.77 -25.78 38.60
C ASP A 1118 -6.31 -26.00 39.09
N PRO A 1119 -6.11 -26.50 40.31
CA PRO A 1119 -4.78 -26.73 40.87
C PRO A 1119 -3.97 -27.77 40.08
N ASP A 1120 -4.63 -28.82 39.59
CA ASP A 1120 -3.99 -29.92 38.87
C ASP A 1120 -3.53 -29.48 37.47
N GLY A 1121 -4.37 -28.74 36.74
CA GLY A 1121 -3.99 -28.13 35.46
C GLY A 1121 -2.85 -27.13 35.62
N ARG A 1122 -2.84 -26.32 36.70
CA ARG A 1122 -1.73 -25.42 37.01
C ARG A 1122 -0.43 -26.18 37.29
N ALA A 1123 -0.48 -27.28 38.06
CA ALA A 1123 0.69 -28.11 38.33
C ALA A 1123 1.24 -28.76 37.04
N LYS A 1124 0.35 -29.27 36.17
CA LYS A 1124 0.73 -29.80 34.84
C LYS A 1124 1.37 -28.72 33.96
N LEU A 1125 0.80 -27.51 33.92
CA LEU A 1125 1.32 -26.39 33.15
C LEU A 1125 2.69 -25.90 33.67
N ALA A 1126 2.89 -25.89 34.98
CA ALA A 1126 4.18 -25.56 35.60
C ALA A 1126 5.25 -26.62 35.25
N ALA A 1127 4.91 -27.91 35.37
CA ALA A 1127 5.81 -29.01 34.97
C ALA A 1127 6.14 -28.97 33.47
N PHE A 1128 5.15 -28.63 32.64
CA PHE A 1128 5.33 -28.45 31.21
C PHE A 1128 6.31 -27.30 30.92
N ALA A 1129 6.10 -26.11 31.50
CA ALA A 1129 7.00 -24.97 31.32
C ALA A 1129 8.43 -25.30 31.80
N ALA A 1130 8.58 -25.97 32.94
CA ALA A 1130 9.89 -26.38 33.46
C ALA A 1130 10.62 -27.37 32.52
N LYS A 1131 9.88 -28.25 31.83
CA LYS A 1131 10.46 -29.21 30.88
C LYS A 1131 10.85 -28.58 29.54
N TYR A 1132 9.98 -27.71 28.99
CA TYR A 1132 10.11 -27.23 27.62
C TYR A 1132 10.67 -25.80 27.48
N ALA A 1133 10.65 -25.01 28.54
CA ALA A 1133 11.13 -23.62 28.61
C ALA A 1133 11.91 -23.33 29.92
N PRO A 1134 12.87 -24.17 30.36
CA PRO A 1134 13.53 -24.08 31.67
C PRO A 1134 14.33 -22.79 31.88
N LYS A 1135 14.74 -22.13 30.80
CA LYS A 1135 15.56 -20.91 30.83
C LYS A 1135 14.85 -19.70 30.22
N ASP A 1136 13.56 -19.77 29.90
CA ASP A 1136 12.82 -18.61 29.43
C ASP A 1136 12.34 -17.76 30.63
N ASP A 1137 13.31 -17.24 31.38
CA ASP A 1137 13.16 -16.55 32.67
C ASP A 1137 13.19 -15.01 32.56
N GLY A 1138 13.27 -14.46 31.35
CA GLY A 1138 13.45 -13.03 31.11
C GLY A 1138 14.90 -12.60 30.84
N GLY A 1139 15.85 -13.53 30.90
CA GLY A 1139 17.28 -13.26 30.69
C GLY A 1139 17.90 -13.89 29.44
N ALA A 1140 17.12 -14.51 28.54
CA ALA A 1140 17.63 -15.28 27.42
C ALA A 1140 18.40 -14.41 26.40
N ALA A 1141 17.87 -13.23 26.05
CA ALA A 1141 18.54 -12.29 25.15
C ALA A 1141 19.91 -11.87 25.69
N GLY A 1142 19.98 -11.59 27.00
CA GLY A 1142 21.22 -11.23 27.68
C GLY A 1142 22.26 -12.36 27.59
N ARG A 1143 21.89 -13.57 28.01
CA ARG A 1143 22.79 -14.75 27.95
C ARG A 1143 23.25 -15.08 26.54
N VAL A 1144 22.36 -14.95 25.55
CA VAL A 1144 22.71 -15.17 24.13
C VAL A 1144 23.71 -14.13 23.63
N VAL A 1145 23.53 -12.85 23.98
CA VAL A 1145 24.49 -11.80 23.64
C VAL A 1145 25.83 -12.09 24.31
N ASP A 1146 25.85 -12.37 25.62
CA ASP A 1146 27.07 -12.66 26.39
C ASP A 1146 27.86 -13.86 25.83
N ALA A 1147 27.16 -14.89 25.35
CA ALA A 1147 27.80 -16.09 24.81
C ALA A 1147 28.37 -15.92 23.39
N LEU A 1148 27.86 -14.98 22.58
CA LEU A 1148 28.07 -14.98 21.12
C LEU A 1148 28.64 -13.69 20.53
N LEU A 1149 28.40 -12.53 21.17
CA LEU A 1149 28.61 -11.20 20.59
C LEU A 1149 29.41 -10.31 21.54
#